data_AF-A0A542ZIT4-F1
#
_entry.id   AF-A0A542ZIT4-F1
#
_cell.length_a   1.000
_cell.length_b   1.000
_cell.length_c   1.000
_cell.angle_alpha   90.00
_cell.angle_beta   90.00
_cell.angle_gamma   90.00
#
_symmetry.space_group_name_H-M   'P 1'
#
loop_
_entity.id
_entity.type
_entity.pdbx_description
1 polymer ?
#
loop_
_entity_poly.entity_id
_entity_poly.type
_entity_poly.pdbx_seq_one_letter_code
_entity_poly.pdbx_strand_id
1 'polypeptide(L)'
;MTGRRSRYIYAGVAVVLALVLGPAPLAWAHKHPTPTERAAPAVVWVEARAQVEVALIEHRPVGDPSGVHIGIIQSVWNPVLASASGFAVDPSGVVVTTGALGAADITRAEVYAVNQAFLKQYGSAAPLPADPYSRHHIGPAGDRTEERLQACYPGGQTNDAGGCVVRATWDFRVYPYVTSQARFGAFPAEVIGKPTPDVTVVRVRGATSMPTVDLGRSTSGAQALAALGFTGVPSPGNPLLALNTHLATVGGTALKTTGLTADDLTDALRLGRLVPAGLTGGPVVAEQGQVIGLLVPPSGPASANPSAASPSDIASSTPTPATESATTAASPSASASASPSPGGTATLPPAATPRLVTAAAITAALRAASVTPHRGPVDTSFEQAMHLFKNRGYAGSIPGFRNALALFPGHYLATQNLAIATKLRGSSVSQPRQLPGQAAADTSTSVSPWLVAVLVLLGLVLLGLVAWAVLRRRRAPGPSTPVAPAAAAPPGTPPAPAMATAGVAGATAGAATGAVPAGARPGGAAASRPLGGPGASRPAAQPSGPVPPPSAPSPGSSPPAQAGPRPAPAGAAVGGRPPGASAVRPGGSGPVPSPSGPGPVRTPASGPAGPPSSASGPGRPPASAPATPGGGARTRNFCTTCGGRLTPGDRFCGWCGQPVA
;
A
#
# COMPACT_ATOMS: atom_id res chain seq x y z
N MET A 1 8.96 37.12 71.55
CA MET A 1 8.73 35.81 70.89
C MET A 1 7.69 35.94 69.76
N THR A 2 8.05 36.52 68.61
CA THR A 2 7.05 36.94 67.59
C THR A 2 7.36 36.49 66.14
N GLY A 3 8.50 35.83 65.89
CA GLY A 3 8.95 35.52 64.52
C GLY A 3 8.44 34.22 63.87
N ARG A 4 7.86 33.27 64.60
CA ARG A 4 7.55 31.92 64.07
C ARG A 4 6.16 31.74 63.44
N ARG A 5 5.14 32.54 63.78
CA ARG A 5 3.77 32.34 63.27
C ARG A 5 3.57 32.79 61.82
N SER A 6 4.34 33.78 61.36
CA SER A 6 4.19 34.34 60.00
C SER A 6 4.55 33.34 58.89
N ARG A 7 5.58 32.49 59.09
CA ARG A 7 6.06 31.54 58.07
C ARG A 7 5.04 30.45 57.69
N TYR A 8 4.15 30.06 58.61
CA TYR A 8 3.12 29.06 58.34
C TYR A 8 1.96 29.61 57.51
N ILE A 9 1.66 30.91 57.62
CA ILE A 9 0.58 31.57 56.87
C ILE A 9 0.97 31.67 55.39
N TYR A 10 2.20 32.12 55.09
CA TYR A 10 2.68 32.17 53.70
C TYR A 10 2.81 30.78 53.04
N ALA A 11 3.22 29.75 53.80
CA ALA A 11 3.25 28.38 53.29
C ALA A 11 1.84 27.84 52.97
N GLY A 12 0.85 28.10 53.83
CA GLY A 12 -0.55 27.72 53.59
C GLY A 12 -1.15 28.42 52.38
N VAL A 13 -0.92 29.74 52.24
CA VAL A 13 -1.43 30.52 51.10
C VAL A 13 -0.78 30.06 49.79
N ALA A 14 0.52 29.74 49.77
CA ALA A 14 1.18 29.23 48.56
C ALA A 14 0.61 27.87 48.09
N VAL A 15 0.31 26.95 49.03
CA VAL A 15 -0.30 25.66 48.70
C VAL A 15 -1.74 25.82 48.22
N VAL A 16 -2.53 26.70 48.84
CA VAL A 16 -3.91 26.99 48.38
C VAL A 16 -3.92 27.68 47.02
N LEU A 17 -3.01 28.63 46.77
CA LEU A 17 -2.93 29.31 45.48
C LEU A 17 -2.51 28.35 44.34
N ALA A 18 -1.61 27.40 44.64
CA ALA A 18 -1.25 26.32 43.70
C ALA A 18 -2.36 25.26 43.47
N LEU A 19 -3.37 25.22 44.35
CA LEU A 19 -4.57 24.38 44.20
C LEU A 19 -5.72 25.12 43.50
N VAL A 20 -5.80 26.45 43.63
CA VAL A 20 -6.82 27.30 42.99
C VAL A 20 -6.41 27.72 41.57
N LEU A 21 -5.11 27.89 41.31
CA LEU A 21 -4.55 27.81 39.97
C LEU A 21 -4.55 26.34 39.53
N GLY A 22 -5.75 25.80 39.30
CA GLY A 22 -5.96 24.44 38.82
C GLY A 22 -5.08 24.19 37.59
N PRO A 23 -4.57 22.97 37.40
CA PRO A 23 -3.58 22.68 36.38
C PRO A 23 -4.08 23.20 35.04
N ALA A 24 -3.39 24.21 34.49
CA ALA A 24 -3.67 24.72 33.16
C ALA A 24 -3.81 23.51 32.25
N PRO A 25 -4.90 23.37 31.49
CA PRO A 25 -5.21 22.13 30.79
C PRO A 25 -4.02 21.82 29.90
N LEU A 26 -3.21 20.86 30.34
CA LEU A 26 -2.04 20.41 29.62
C LEU A 26 -2.58 20.11 28.23
N ALA A 27 -2.05 20.77 27.20
CA ALA A 27 -2.45 20.42 25.85
C ALA A 27 -2.21 18.92 25.73
N TRP A 28 -3.29 18.12 25.64
CA TRP A 28 -3.17 16.68 25.55
C TRP A 28 -2.50 16.41 24.20
N ALA A 29 -1.17 16.34 24.24
CA ALA A 29 -0.28 15.80 23.23
C ALA A 29 -0.64 14.32 23.12
N HIS A 30 -1.79 14.10 22.49
CA HIS A 30 -2.42 12.82 22.31
C HIS A 30 -1.44 12.01 21.48
N LYS A 31 -0.94 10.97 22.11
CA LYS A 31 0.22 10.24 21.64
C LYS A 31 -0.13 9.63 20.28
N HIS A 32 0.79 9.68 19.32
CA HIS A 32 0.65 9.02 18.02
C HIS A 32 1.43 7.70 17.93
N PRO A 33 1.15 6.65 18.74
CA PRO A 33 1.48 5.29 18.36
C PRO A 33 0.38 4.78 17.41
N THR A 34 0.24 5.40 16.24
CA THR A 34 -0.46 4.76 15.12
C THR A 34 0.23 3.41 14.90
N PRO A 35 -0.47 2.25 14.89
CA PRO A 35 0.14 0.92 14.77
C PRO A 35 0.71 0.62 13.37
N THR A 36 1.55 1.51 12.84
CA THR A 36 2.10 1.47 11.50
C THR A 36 2.86 0.19 11.21
N GLU A 37 3.44 -0.45 12.23
CA GLU A 37 4.17 -1.71 12.03
C GLU A 37 3.25 -2.88 11.67
N ARG A 38 1.91 -2.75 11.86
CA ARG A 38 0.94 -3.73 11.36
C ARG A 38 0.78 -3.66 9.84
N ALA A 39 0.75 -2.45 9.28
CA ALA A 39 0.58 -2.21 7.85
C ALA A 39 1.91 -2.17 7.07
N ALA A 40 3.01 -1.77 7.71
CA ALA A 40 4.33 -1.61 7.11
C ALA A 40 4.84 -2.81 6.28
N PRO A 41 4.67 -4.09 6.69
CA PRO A 41 5.09 -5.24 5.89
C PRO A 41 4.38 -5.36 4.52
N ALA A 42 3.14 -4.86 4.44
CA ALA A 42 2.29 -4.96 3.27
C ALA A 42 2.47 -3.80 2.29
N VAL A 43 3.24 -2.77 2.65
CA VAL A 43 3.55 -1.64 1.77
C VAL A 43 4.51 -2.13 0.67
N VAL A 44 4.23 -1.73 -0.55
CA VAL A 44 5.01 -2.09 -1.74
C VAL A 44 5.32 -0.84 -2.58
N TRP A 45 6.29 -0.96 -3.47
CA TRP A 45 6.49 -0.05 -4.60
C TRP A 45 5.97 -0.72 -5.87
N VAL A 46 5.32 0.03 -6.74
CA VAL A 46 4.71 -0.44 -7.98
C VAL A 46 5.21 0.41 -9.14
N GLU A 47 5.59 -0.25 -10.24
CA GLU A 47 6.04 0.40 -11.46
C GLU A 47 5.20 -0.08 -12.64
N ALA A 48 4.65 0.87 -13.40
CA ALA A 48 4.08 0.62 -14.72
C ALA A 48 5.21 0.78 -15.73
N ARG A 49 5.67 -0.33 -16.31
CA ARG A 49 6.66 -0.36 -17.39
C ARG A 49 5.98 -0.77 -18.69
N ALA A 50 6.68 -0.57 -19.80
CA ALA A 50 6.33 -1.22 -21.05
C ALA A 50 7.56 -1.94 -21.61
N GLN A 51 7.41 -3.20 -22.00
CA GLN A 51 8.36 -3.86 -22.89
C GLN A 51 8.07 -3.36 -24.30
N VAL A 52 9.04 -2.68 -24.91
CA VAL A 52 8.92 -2.11 -26.24
C VAL A 52 9.94 -2.71 -27.17
N GLU A 53 9.45 -3.37 -28.21
CA GLU A 53 10.23 -3.93 -29.30
C GLU A 53 10.25 -2.92 -30.45
N VAL A 54 11.44 -2.57 -30.93
CA VAL A 54 11.65 -1.65 -32.06
C VAL A 54 12.44 -2.38 -33.13
N ALA A 55 11.84 -2.57 -34.30
CA ALA A 55 12.52 -2.97 -35.52
C ALA A 55 12.72 -1.72 -36.40
N LEU A 56 13.93 -1.17 -36.34
CA LEU A 56 14.37 -0.05 -37.17
C LEU A 56 14.68 -0.57 -38.58
N ILE A 57 14.05 0.04 -39.58
CA ILE A 57 14.20 -0.28 -40.99
C ILE A 57 15.01 0.85 -41.64
N GLU A 58 16.17 0.52 -42.18
CA GLU A 58 17.03 1.44 -42.93
C GLU A 58 16.92 1.18 -44.44
N HIS A 59 16.46 2.17 -45.21
CA HIS A 59 16.64 2.16 -46.66
C HIS A 59 17.93 2.89 -47.01
N ARG A 60 18.95 2.15 -47.48
CA ARG A 60 20.24 2.74 -47.88
C ARG A 60 20.16 3.15 -49.36
N PRO A 61 20.32 4.45 -49.68
CA PRO A 61 20.23 4.91 -51.06
C PRO A 61 21.49 4.50 -51.83
N VAL A 62 21.23 3.89 -52.99
CA VAL A 62 22.12 3.60 -54.12
C VAL A 62 23.58 4.08 -54.00
N GLY A 63 24.43 3.16 -53.54
CA GLY A 63 25.85 3.07 -53.92
C GLY A 63 26.27 1.63 -54.26
N ASP A 64 25.33 0.68 -54.15
CA ASP A 64 25.50 -0.73 -54.45
C ASP A 64 24.75 -1.06 -55.76
N PRO A 65 25.41 -1.66 -56.77
CA PRO A 65 24.78 -2.00 -58.04
C PRO A 65 23.68 -3.08 -57.93
N SER A 66 23.50 -3.72 -56.77
CA SER A 66 22.46 -4.75 -56.54
C SER A 66 21.10 -4.22 -56.06
N GLY A 67 20.98 -2.92 -55.74
CA GLY A 67 19.70 -2.27 -55.41
C GLY A 67 19.60 -1.71 -53.98
N VAL A 68 18.37 -1.46 -53.52
CA VAL A 68 18.10 -0.90 -52.19
C VAL A 68 18.30 -1.97 -51.11
N HIS A 69 19.41 -1.87 -50.37
CA HIS A 69 19.62 -2.69 -49.19
C HIS A 69 18.74 -2.21 -48.04
N ILE A 70 17.88 -3.13 -47.57
CA ILE A 70 17.01 -2.94 -46.40
C ILE A 70 17.73 -3.53 -45.19
N GLY A 71 18.24 -2.66 -44.32
CA GLY A 71 18.75 -3.06 -43.01
C GLY A 71 17.60 -3.17 -42.01
N ILE A 72 17.51 -4.26 -41.24
CA ILE A 72 16.55 -4.40 -40.14
C ILE A 72 17.32 -4.62 -38.84
N ILE A 73 17.12 -3.72 -37.87
CA ILE A 73 17.84 -3.73 -36.59
C ILE A 73 16.80 -3.81 -35.47
N GLN A 74 16.86 -4.88 -34.68
CA GLN A 74 15.93 -5.11 -33.59
C GLN A 74 16.53 -4.70 -32.25
N SER A 75 15.73 -4.03 -31.41
CA SER A 75 16.06 -3.69 -30.04
C SER A 75 14.85 -3.82 -29.13
N VAL A 76 15.09 -4.11 -27.85
CA VAL A 76 14.04 -4.26 -26.83
C VAL A 76 14.40 -3.39 -25.63
N TRP A 77 13.44 -2.59 -25.17
CA TRP A 77 13.60 -1.64 -24.07
C TRP A 77 12.50 -1.82 -23.03
N ASN A 78 12.78 -1.51 -21.77
CA ASN A 78 11.82 -1.67 -20.65
C ASN A 78 11.68 -0.39 -19.80
N PRO A 79 11.32 0.79 -20.39
CA PRO A 79 11.14 2.04 -19.65
C PRO A 79 10.09 1.94 -18.53
N VAL A 80 10.31 2.72 -17.46
CA VAL A 80 9.32 2.97 -16.40
C VAL A 80 8.52 4.21 -16.78
N LEU A 81 7.22 4.04 -17.03
CA LEU A 81 6.32 5.13 -17.46
C LEU A 81 5.74 5.90 -16.27
N ALA A 82 5.43 5.17 -15.19
CA ALA A 82 4.96 5.72 -13.93
C ALA A 82 5.35 4.78 -12.78
N SER A 83 5.47 5.33 -11.58
CA SER A 83 5.79 4.60 -10.36
C SER A 83 5.08 5.21 -9.15
N ALA A 84 4.74 4.37 -8.18
CA ALA A 84 4.01 4.78 -6.99
C ALA A 84 4.19 3.78 -5.83
N SER A 85 3.85 4.23 -4.62
CA SER A 85 3.60 3.33 -3.50
C SER A 85 2.28 2.57 -3.68
N GLY A 86 2.15 1.45 -3.00
CA GLY A 86 0.92 0.68 -2.92
C GLY A 86 0.91 -0.19 -1.68
N PHE A 87 -0.11 -1.03 -1.54
CA PHE A 87 -0.20 -1.98 -0.44
C PHE A 87 -0.99 -3.22 -0.81
N ALA A 88 -0.55 -4.37 -0.31
CA ALA A 88 -1.25 -5.63 -0.49
C ALA A 88 -2.47 -5.72 0.46
N VAL A 89 -3.59 -6.21 -0.07
CA VAL A 89 -4.88 -6.35 0.63
C VAL A 89 -5.37 -7.81 0.68
N ASP A 90 -4.64 -8.72 0.04
CA ASP A 90 -4.96 -10.14 -0.07
C ASP A 90 -3.66 -10.97 -0.15
N PRO A 91 -3.54 -12.14 0.51
CA PRO A 91 -2.33 -12.94 0.53
C PRO A 91 -1.95 -13.54 -0.84
N SER A 92 -2.88 -13.57 -1.80
CA SER A 92 -2.62 -13.91 -3.21
C SER A 92 -1.94 -12.76 -3.98
N GLY A 93 -1.48 -11.72 -3.29
CA GLY A 93 -0.78 -10.58 -3.88
C GLY A 93 -1.67 -9.65 -4.70
N VAL A 94 -2.92 -9.43 -4.28
CA VAL A 94 -3.68 -8.27 -4.78
C VAL A 94 -3.18 -7.01 -4.08
N VAL A 95 -2.77 -6.03 -4.87
CA VAL A 95 -2.21 -4.75 -4.44
C VAL A 95 -3.11 -3.61 -4.91
N VAL A 96 -3.35 -2.65 -4.02
CA VAL A 96 -4.02 -1.38 -4.29
C VAL A 96 -2.96 -0.29 -4.43
N THR A 97 -3.12 0.58 -5.42
CA THR A 97 -2.26 1.76 -5.66
C THR A 97 -3.06 2.86 -6.38
N THR A 98 -2.41 3.98 -6.71
CA THR A 98 -3.01 5.14 -7.38
C THR A 98 -3.54 4.82 -8.78
N GLY A 99 -4.61 5.51 -9.17
CA GLY A 99 -5.19 5.46 -10.52
C GLY A 99 -4.23 5.88 -11.63
N ALA A 100 -3.27 6.77 -11.31
CA ALA A 100 -2.29 7.28 -12.26
C ALA A 100 -1.42 6.19 -12.90
N LEU A 101 -1.16 5.08 -12.20
CA LEU A 101 -0.41 3.94 -12.77
C LEU A 101 -1.19 3.22 -13.89
N GLY A 102 -2.50 3.05 -13.73
CA GLY A 102 -3.36 2.44 -14.75
C GLY A 102 -3.75 3.38 -15.89
N ALA A 103 -3.45 4.68 -15.76
CA ALA A 103 -3.70 5.73 -16.75
C ALA A 103 -2.42 6.25 -17.43
N ALA A 104 -1.27 5.61 -17.21
CA ALA A 104 -0.02 5.97 -17.85
C ALA A 104 -0.10 5.80 -19.39
N ASP A 105 0.56 6.69 -20.13
CA ASP A 105 0.56 6.67 -21.59
C ASP A 105 1.66 5.75 -22.14
N ILE A 106 1.25 4.66 -22.81
CA ILE A 106 2.17 3.70 -23.41
C ILE A 106 2.92 4.25 -24.62
N THR A 107 2.37 5.24 -25.33
CA THR A 107 3.04 5.85 -26.50
C THR A 107 4.27 6.66 -26.08
N ARG A 108 4.36 7.12 -24.83
CA ARG A 108 5.63 7.64 -24.28
C ARG A 108 6.74 6.59 -24.28
N ALA A 109 6.43 5.31 -24.02
CA ALA A 109 7.42 4.24 -24.07
C ALA A 109 7.88 3.94 -25.51
N GLU A 110 6.98 4.06 -26.48
CA GLU A 110 7.30 3.94 -27.91
C GLU A 110 8.28 5.04 -28.33
N VAL A 111 8.00 6.29 -27.95
CA VAL A 111 8.88 7.43 -28.20
C VAL A 111 10.25 7.24 -27.53
N TYR A 112 10.27 6.79 -26.27
CA TYR A 112 11.51 6.46 -25.55
C TYR A 112 12.31 5.35 -26.23
N ALA A 113 11.66 4.27 -26.65
CA ALA A 113 12.34 3.13 -27.25
C ALA A 113 12.92 3.48 -28.64
N VAL A 114 12.21 4.30 -29.42
CA VAL A 114 12.71 4.86 -30.68
C VAL A 114 13.91 5.78 -30.42
N ASN A 115 13.81 6.71 -29.46
CA ASN A 115 14.93 7.56 -29.02
C ASN A 115 16.19 6.73 -28.67
N GLN A 116 16.04 5.68 -27.86
CA GLN A 116 17.14 4.81 -27.48
C GLN A 116 17.68 3.95 -28.64
N ALA A 117 16.81 3.50 -29.55
CA ALA A 117 17.22 2.76 -30.75
C ALA A 117 18.06 3.65 -31.69
N PHE A 118 17.68 4.93 -31.86
CA PHE A 118 18.43 5.88 -32.66
C PHE A 118 19.76 6.27 -32.01
N LEU A 119 19.80 6.56 -30.71
CA LEU A 119 21.06 6.77 -29.98
C LEU A 119 22.00 5.57 -30.14
N LYS A 120 21.46 4.34 -29.98
CA LYS A 120 22.26 3.11 -30.11
C LYS A 120 22.82 2.91 -31.53
N GLN A 121 22.08 3.31 -32.56
CA GLN A 121 22.47 3.10 -33.96
C GLN A 121 23.37 4.21 -34.52
N TYR A 122 23.09 5.47 -34.20
CA TYR A 122 23.76 6.65 -34.80
C TYR A 122 24.65 7.42 -33.80
N GLY A 123 24.66 7.05 -32.53
CA GLY A 123 25.51 7.66 -31.51
C GLY A 123 25.26 9.16 -31.36
N SER A 124 26.33 9.95 -31.41
CA SER A 124 26.26 11.42 -31.30
C SER A 124 25.54 12.13 -32.46
N ALA A 125 25.22 11.44 -33.56
CA ALA A 125 24.37 11.97 -34.62
C ALA A 125 22.87 11.88 -34.30
N ALA A 126 22.47 11.13 -33.26
CA ALA A 126 21.11 11.11 -32.73
C ALA A 126 21.14 11.18 -31.19
N PRO A 127 21.56 12.31 -30.60
CA PRO A 127 21.67 12.48 -29.16
C PRO A 127 20.28 12.58 -28.52
N LEU A 128 20.06 11.95 -27.37
CA LEU A 128 18.76 11.94 -26.69
C LEU A 128 18.24 13.37 -26.37
N PRO A 129 16.91 13.60 -26.40
CA PRO A 129 16.33 14.83 -25.89
C PRO A 129 16.46 14.92 -24.36
N ALA A 130 16.30 16.12 -23.81
CA ALA A 130 16.36 16.37 -22.36
C ALA A 130 15.30 15.56 -21.58
N ASP A 131 14.09 15.39 -22.14
CA ASP A 131 13.15 14.35 -21.74
C ASP A 131 13.20 13.21 -22.77
N PRO A 132 13.74 12.02 -22.44
CA PRO A 132 13.83 10.92 -23.40
C PRO A 132 12.46 10.33 -23.79
N TYR A 133 11.37 10.71 -23.10
CA TYR A 133 9.99 10.36 -23.47
C TYR A 133 9.33 11.34 -24.44
N SER A 134 10.01 12.44 -24.77
CA SER A 134 9.55 13.44 -25.73
C SER A 134 10.13 13.17 -27.12
N ARG A 135 9.35 13.51 -28.15
CA ARG A 135 9.86 13.55 -29.53
C ARG A 135 10.78 14.75 -29.69
N HIS A 136 11.72 14.64 -30.62
CA HIS A 136 12.64 15.72 -30.98
C HIS A 136 12.98 15.66 -32.46
N HIS A 137 13.74 16.65 -32.92
CA HIS A 137 14.42 16.65 -34.21
C HIS A 137 15.93 16.59 -33.94
N ILE A 138 16.66 15.78 -34.70
CA ILE A 138 18.12 15.59 -34.61
C ILE A 138 18.86 16.27 -35.77
N GLY A 139 18.16 16.64 -36.84
CA GLY A 139 18.73 17.29 -38.02
C GLY A 139 17.79 18.27 -38.72
N PRO A 140 18.25 18.92 -39.80
CA PRO A 140 17.39 19.69 -40.68
C PRO A 140 16.45 18.78 -41.49
N ALA A 141 15.33 19.33 -41.96
CA ALA A 141 14.47 18.64 -42.91
C ALA A 141 15.27 18.27 -44.19
N GLY A 142 15.12 17.03 -44.67
CA GLY A 142 15.91 16.47 -45.76
C GLY A 142 17.12 15.64 -45.32
N ASP A 143 17.50 15.66 -44.04
CA ASP A 143 18.44 14.65 -43.52
C ASP A 143 17.75 13.29 -43.41
N ARG A 144 18.36 12.24 -43.96
CA ARG A 144 17.75 10.89 -43.98
C ARG A 144 17.64 10.23 -42.60
N THR A 145 18.43 10.65 -41.61
CA THR A 145 18.33 10.16 -40.23
C THR A 145 17.16 10.84 -39.55
N GLU A 146 17.01 12.15 -39.74
CA GLU A 146 15.85 12.95 -39.31
C GLU A 146 14.54 12.43 -39.91
N GLU A 147 14.46 12.27 -41.23
CA GLU A 147 13.28 11.73 -41.93
C GLU A 147 12.88 10.33 -41.44
N ARG A 148 13.87 9.48 -41.12
CA ARG A 148 13.64 8.14 -40.58
C ARG A 148 13.16 8.21 -39.12
N LEU A 149 13.69 9.15 -38.32
CA LEU A 149 13.28 9.35 -36.93
C LEU A 149 11.82 9.82 -36.86
N GLN A 150 11.43 10.81 -37.66
CA GLN A 150 10.04 11.28 -37.67
C GLN A 150 9.07 10.22 -38.18
N ALA A 151 9.46 9.38 -39.16
CA ALA A 151 8.66 8.24 -39.58
C ALA A 151 8.40 7.21 -38.46
N CYS A 152 9.27 7.14 -37.45
CA CYS A 152 9.09 6.28 -36.28
C CYS A 152 8.11 6.85 -35.22
N TYR A 153 7.61 8.10 -35.35
CA TYR A 153 6.78 8.76 -34.34
C TYR A 153 5.36 9.16 -34.81
N PRO A 154 4.28 8.51 -34.33
CA PRO A 154 4.15 7.12 -33.92
C PRO A 154 3.12 6.40 -34.82
N GLY A 155 3.23 5.13 -35.14
CA GLY A 155 4.36 4.20 -35.05
C GLY A 155 4.00 3.05 -36.00
N GLY A 156 4.94 2.61 -36.84
CA GLY A 156 4.62 1.71 -37.97
C GLY A 156 4.47 2.39 -39.33
N GLN A 157 4.88 3.66 -39.48
CA GLN A 157 5.06 4.24 -40.82
C GLN A 157 6.48 3.97 -41.33
N THR A 158 6.58 3.81 -42.66
CA THR A 158 7.84 3.75 -43.40
C THR A 158 7.76 4.70 -44.59
N ASN A 159 8.89 5.28 -44.97
CA ASN A 159 9.08 6.16 -46.12
C ASN A 159 10.36 5.78 -46.88
N ASP A 160 10.78 6.59 -47.85
CA ASP A 160 11.97 6.31 -48.67
C ASP A 160 13.30 6.33 -47.89
N ALA A 161 13.33 6.93 -46.69
CA ALA A 161 14.47 6.86 -45.77
C ALA A 161 14.43 5.58 -44.91
N GLY A 162 13.24 5.03 -44.64
CA GLY A 162 13.01 3.85 -43.81
C GLY A 162 11.90 4.10 -42.79
N GLY A 163 12.02 3.54 -41.58
CA GLY A 163 11.07 3.81 -40.50
C GLY A 163 11.19 2.81 -39.36
N CYS A 164 10.15 2.65 -38.55
CA CYS A 164 10.13 1.69 -37.45
C CYS A 164 8.82 0.90 -37.40
N VAL A 165 8.92 -0.41 -37.20
CA VAL A 165 7.83 -1.19 -36.61
C VAL A 165 8.06 -1.21 -35.10
N VAL A 166 7.12 -0.66 -34.33
CA VAL A 166 7.19 -0.56 -32.88
C VAL A 166 6.04 -1.37 -32.27
N ARG A 167 6.34 -2.15 -31.23
CA ARG A 167 5.35 -2.90 -30.47
C ARG A 167 5.61 -2.69 -28.97
N ALA A 168 4.69 -2.01 -28.30
CA ALA A 168 4.71 -1.87 -26.85
C ALA A 168 3.72 -2.83 -26.17
N THR A 169 4.14 -3.42 -25.05
CA THR A 169 3.31 -4.27 -24.18
C THR A 169 3.52 -3.87 -22.73
N TRP A 170 2.45 -3.71 -21.94
CA TRP A 170 2.55 -3.39 -20.52
C TRP A 170 3.27 -4.49 -19.71
N ASP A 171 4.18 -4.08 -18.82
CA ASP A 171 4.82 -4.92 -17.80
C ASP A 171 4.70 -4.20 -16.45
N PHE A 172 3.84 -4.69 -15.55
CA PHE A 172 3.73 -4.12 -14.20
C PHE A 172 4.67 -4.88 -13.25
N ARG A 173 5.40 -4.15 -12.41
CA ARG A 173 6.31 -4.73 -11.41
C ARG A 173 5.94 -4.29 -10.00
N VAL A 174 5.92 -5.24 -9.07
CA VAL A 174 5.69 -5.00 -7.65
C VAL A 174 6.92 -5.40 -6.85
N TYR A 175 7.40 -4.46 -6.04
CA TYR A 175 8.58 -4.58 -5.18
C TYR A 175 8.12 -4.54 -3.72
N PRO A 176 7.99 -5.69 -3.03
CA PRO A 176 7.53 -5.76 -1.64
C PRO A 176 8.60 -5.25 -0.66
N TYR A 177 8.23 -5.03 0.60
CA TYR A 177 9.18 -4.65 1.64
C TYR A 177 10.00 -5.86 2.16
N VAL A 178 11.02 -6.23 1.39
CA VAL A 178 11.90 -7.38 1.64
C VAL A 178 13.37 -6.99 1.86
N THR A 179 14.13 -7.91 2.45
CA THR A 179 15.58 -7.75 2.69
C THR A 179 16.43 -7.77 1.42
N SER A 180 15.92 -8.30 0.30
CA SER A 180 16.62 -8.31 -0.99
C SER A 180 15.64 -8.40 -2.16
N GLN A 181 15.50 -7.31 -2.91
CA GLN A 181 14.63 -7.27 -4.11
C GLN A 181 15.06 -8.30 -5.17
N ALA A 182 16.36 -8.51 -5.34
CA ALA A 182 16.91 -9.45 -6.32
C ALA A 182 16.61 -10.93 -6.01
N ARG A 183 16.20 -11.26 -4.77
CA ARG A 183 15.85 -12.63 -4.35
C ARG A 183 14.37 -12.82 -4.04
N PHE A 184 13.71 -11.77 -3.53
CA PHE A 184 12.38 -11.87 -2.91
C PHE A 184 11.42 -10.76 -3.40
N GLY A 185 11.71 -10.10 -4.53
CA GLY A 185 10.90 -9.00 -5.05
C GLY A 185 10.92 -8.89 -6.57
N ALA A 186 10.66 -7.68 -7.10
CA ALA A 186 10.53 -7.39 -8.53
C ALA A 186 9.51 -8.28 -9.28
N PHE A 187 8.44 -8.67 -8.60
CA PHE A 187 7.48 -9.64 -9.11
C PHE A 187 6.68 -9.06 -10.30
N PRO A 188 6.46 -9.86 -11.36
CA PRO A 188 5.56 -9.46 -12.44
C PRO A 188 4.12 -9.41 -11.95
N ALA A 189 3.37 -8.41 -12.41
CA ALA A 189 1.99 -8.16 -12.06
C ALA A 189 1.16 -7.78 -13.29
N GLU A 190 -0.15 -7.73 -13.11
CA GLU A 190 -1.11 -7.28 -14.12
C GLU A 190 -2.21 -6.45 -13.48
N VAL A 191 -2.77 -5.49 -14.22
CA VAL A 191 -3.95 -4.73 -13.79
C VAL A 191 -5.17 -5.66 -13.82
N ILE A 192 -5.96 -5.64 -12.75
CA ILE A 192 -7.23 -6.39 -12.67
C ILE A 192 -8.42 -5.44 -12.44
N GLY A 193 -9.53 -5.71 -13.11
CA GLY A 193 -10.64 -4.77 -13.20
C GLY A 193 -10.30 -3.54 -14.06
N LYS A 194 -11.19 -2.54 -14.06
CA LYS A 194 -10.99 -1.28 -14.78
C LYS A 194 -10.36 -0.24 -13.84
N PRO A 195 -9.20 0.37 -14.18
CA PRO A 195 -8.66 1.50 -13.43
C PRO A 195 -9.64 2.66 -13.29
N THR A 196 -9.58 3.33 -12.16
CA THR A 196 -10.28 4.60 -11.91
C THR A 196 -9.24 5.73 -11.86
N PRO A 197 -9.63 7.02 -11.91
CA PRO A 197 -8.67 8.13 -11.76
C PRO A 197 -7.89 8.10 -10.43
N ASP A 198 -8.49 7.52 -9.39
CA ASP A 198 -7.98 7.51 -8.02
C ASP A 198 -7.28 6.21 -7.63
N VAL A 199 -7.77 5.07 -8.12
CA VAL A 199 -7.36 3.73 -7.69
C VAL A 199 -7.12 2.81 -8.89
N THR A 200 -5.97 2.14 -8.89
CA THR A 200 -5.66 0.96 -9.71
C THR A 200 -5.53 -0.26 -8.79
N VAL A 201 -6.05 -1.42 -9.23
CA VAL A 201 -5.82 -2.70 -8.57
C VAL A 201 -4.92 -3.55 -9.46
N VAL A 202 -3.83 -4.08 -8.91
CA VAL A 202 -2.93 -4.99 -9.62
C VAL A 202 -2.83 -6.33 -8.88
N ARG A 203 -2.63 -7.42 -9.63
CA ARG A 203 -2.42 -8.77 -9.11
C ARG A 203 -1.00 -9.20 -9.42
N VAL A 204 -0.25 -9.56 -8.38
CA VAL A 204 1.09 -10.14 -8.50
C VAL A 204 0.98 -11.59 -8.95
N ARG A 205 1.67 -11.97 -10.03
CA ARG A 205 1.62 -13.33 -10.58
C ARG A 205 2.45 -14.27 -9.71
N GLY A 206 1.85 -15.40 -9.32
CA GLY A 206 2.50 -16.42 -8.49
C GLY A 206 2.70 -16.04 -7.02
N ALA A 207 2.22 -14.87 -6.59
CA ALA A 207 2.29 -14.47 -5.19
C ALA A 207 1.40 -15.37 -4.31
N THR A 208 1.99 -15.90 -3.25
CA THR A 208 1.29 -16.53 -2.13
C THR A 208 1.86 -15.98 -0.83
N SER A 209 1.03 -15.91 0.21
CA SER A 209 1.45 -15.42 1.54
C SER A 209 2.07 -14.02 1.52
N MET A 210 1.64 -13.10 0.63
CA MET A 210 2.05 -11.70 0.78
C MET A 210 1.51 -11.14 2.11
N PRO A 211 2.30 -10.34 2.86
CA PRO A 211 1.77 -9.61 4.01
C PRO A 211 0.67 -8.65 3.56
N THR A 212 -0.37 -8.45 4.35
CA THR A 212 -1.55 -7.65 3.99
C THR A 212 -1.89 -6.59 5.03
N VAL A 213 -2.65 -5.56 4.61
CA VAL A 213 -3.24 -4.58 5.53
C VAL A 213 -4.63 -5.00 6.00
N ASP A 214 -5.00 -4.57 7.20
CA ASP A 214 -6.39 -4.56 7.66
C ASP A 214 -7.11 -3.35 7.05
N LEU A 215 -8.06 -3.54 6.12
CA LEU A 215 -8.76 -2.43 5.46
C LEU A 215 -9.96 -1.97 6.30
N GLY A 216 -9.89 -0.74 6.80
CA GLY A 216 -10.96 -0.11 7.56
C GLY A 216 -12.21 0.16 6.72
N ARG A 217 -13.38 0.21 7.36
CA ARG A 217 -14.67 0.45 6.65
C ARG A 217 -14.89 1.92 6.26
N SER A 218 -14.31 2.85 7.01
CA SER A 218 -14.46 4.30 6.82
C SER A 218 -13.36 5.05 7.57
N THR A 219 -13.32 6.36 7.37
CA THR A 219 -12.53 7.33 8.15
C THR A 219 -13.11 7.59 9.55
N SER A 220 -14.35 7.18 9.85
CA SER A 220 -15.08 7.56 11.06
C SER A 220 -14.30 7.32 12.36
N GLY A 221 -14.24 8.35 13.21
CA GLY A 221 -13.51 8.33 14.47
C GLY A 221 -12.00 8.55 14.36
N ALA A 222 -11.41 8.52 13.16
CA ALA A 222 -10.00 8.83 12.98
C ALA A 222 -9.74 10.34 13.01
N GLN A 223 -8.65 10.76 13.65
CA GLN A 223 -8.17 12.14 13.71
C GLN A 223 -6.69 12.22 13.35
N ALA A 224 -5.88 11.30 13.88
CA ALA A 224 -4.45 11.17 13.64
C ALA A 224 -4.17 9.98 12.72
N LEU A 225 -3.31 10.22 11.73
CA LEU A 225 -3.03 9.32 10.63
C LEU A 225 -1.53 9.12 10.47
N ALA A 226 -1.14 8.00 9.86
CA ALA A 226 0.18 7.82 9.30
C ALA A 226 0.08 7.45 7.82
N ALA A 227 0.70 8.24 6.95
CA ALA A 227 0.89 7.89 5.55
C ALA A 227 2.18 7.06 5.41
N LEU A 228 2.06 5.86 4.83
CA LEU A 228 3.19 4.96 4.60
C LEU A 228 3.52 4.86 3.11
N GLY A 229 4.79 4.71 2.76
CA GLY A 229 5.18 4.50 1.36
C GLY A 229 6.70 4.51 1.16
N PHE A 230 7.09 4.45 -0.11
CA PHE A 230 8.46 4.59 -0.58
C PHE A 230 8.55 5.71 -1.62
N THR A 231 9.76 6.18 -1.91
CA THR A 231 10.08 7.12 -3.01
C THR A 231 10.84 6.43 -4.14
N GLY A 232 10.85 5.10 -4.15
CA GLY A 232 11.64 4.26 -5.04
C GLY A 232 11.58 2.80 -4.64
N VAL A 233 12.27 1.93 -5.40
CA VAL A 233 12.36 0.50 -5.11
C VAL A 233 12.91 0.25 -3.68
N PRO A 234 12.19 -0.48 -2.80
CA PRO A 234 12.53 -0.60 -1.38
C PRO A 234 13.91 -1.21 -1.16
N SER A 235 14.76 -0.45 -0.46
CA SER A 235 16.18 -0.74 -0.26
C SER A 235 16.71 0.08 0.92
N PRO A 236 17.97 -0.11 1.37
CA PRO A 236 18.56 0.79 2.37
C PRO A 236 18.59 2.27 1.97
N GLY A 237 18.66 2.57 0.66
CA GLY A 237 18.61 3.95 0.14
C GLY A 237 17.17 4.51 -0.02
N ASN A 238 16.18 3.63 -0.19
CA ASN A 238 14.76 3.95 -0.22
C ASN A 238 14.05 3.23 0.95
N PRO A 239 14.24 3.68 2.21
CA PRO A 239 13.59 3.07 3.36
C PRO A 239 12.07 3.32 3.33
N LEU A 240 11.32 2.53 4.09
CA LEU A 240 9.91 2.81 4.31
C LEU A 240 9.75 4.15 5.05
N LEU A 241 9.03 5.07 4.45
CA LEU A 241 8.68 6.34 5.06
C LEU A 241 7.34 6.19 5.79
N ALA A 242 7.27 6.76 6.99
CA ALA A 242 6.05 6.90 7.77
C ALA A 242 5.94 8.36 8.21
N LEU A 243 4.93 9.07 7.72
CA LEU A 243 4.69 10.49 8.00
C LEU A 243 3.40 10.63 8.77
N ASN A 244 3.46 11.27 9.94
CA ASN A 244 2.26 11.51 10.73
C ASN A 244 1.51 12.71 10.16
N THR A 245 0.19 12.69 10.21
CA THR A 245 -0.65 13.82 9.78
C THR A 245 -2.00 13.76 10.48
N HIS A 246 -2.79 14.83 10.36
CA HIS A 246 -4.11 14.90 10.96
C HIS A 246 -5.17 15.17 9.91
N LEU A 247 -6.39 14.73 10.18
CA LEU A 247 -7.57 15.23 9.47
C LEU A 247 -7.97 16.60 10.00
N ALA A 248 -8.44 17.47 9.11
CA ALA A 248 -8.99 18.78 9.47
C ALA A 248 -10.29 18.66 10.30
N THR A 249 -10.96 17.52 10.23
CA THR A 249 -12.15 17.18 11.01
C THR A 249 -12.11 15.69 11.30
N VAL A 250 -12.46 15.28 12.53
CA VAL A 250 -12.51 13.85 12.91
C VAL A 250 -13.45 13.10 11.97
N GLY A 251 -12.96 12.03 11.35
CA GLY A 251 -13.69 11.27 10.34
C GLY A 251 -13.81 11.92 8.95
N GLY A 252 -13.24 13.10 8.73
CA GLY A 252 -13.21 13.77 7.43
C GLY A 252 -12.25 13.13 6.42
N THR A 253 -12.10 13.78 5.27
CA THR A 253 -11.16 13.38 4.19
C THR A 253 -10.13 14.45 3.84
N ALA A 254 -10.31 15.68 4.34
CA ALA A 254 -9.34 16.75 4.21
C ALA A 254 -8.25 16.59 5.27
N LEU A 255 -6.99 16.69 4.85
CA LEU A 255 -5.86 16.83 5.78
C LEU A 255 -5.90 18.22 6.44
N LYS A 256 -5.41 18.29 7.68
CA LYS A 256 -5.28 19.53 8.44
C LYS A 256 -4.23 20.43 7.78
N THR A 257 -4.61 21.65 7.41
CA THR A 257 -3.74 22.65 6.77
C THR A 257 -3.57 23.94 7.58
N THR A 258 -4.38 24.11 8.63
CA THR A 258 -4.45 25.27 9.52
C THR A 258 -4.36 24.84 10.98
N GLY A 259 -3.92 25.74 11.88
CA GLY A 259 -3.77 25.41 13.31
C GLY A 259 -2.77 24.28 13.57
N LEU A 260 -1.79 24.13 12.67
CA LEU A 260 -0.73 23.13 12.73
C LEU A 260 0.27 23.49 13.83
N THR A 261 0.74 22.49 14.57
CA THR A 261 1.96 22.62 15.38
C THR A 261 3.18 22.76 14.47
N ALA A 262 4.34 23.13 15.02
CA ALA A 262 5.58 23.19 14.23
C ALA A 262 5.96 21.81 13.63
N ASP A 263 5.69 20.73 14.36
CA ASP A 263 5.89 19.36 13.92
C ASP A 263 4.85 18.97 12.85
N ASP A 264 3.56 19.25 13.07
CA ASP A 264 2.50 19.01 12.08
C ASP A 264 2.81 19.73 10.75
N LEU A 265 3.29 20.98 10.82
CA LEU A 265 3.66 21.78 9.65
C LEU A 265 4.85 21.16 8.91
N THR A 266 5.84 20.68 9.66
CA THR A 266 7.02 20.03 9.09
C THR A 266 6.64 18.74 8.36
N ASP A 267 5.82 17.88 8.98
CA ASP A 267 5.37 16.65 8.34
C ASP A 267 4.38 16.91 7.19
N ALA A 268 3.51 17.92 7.26
CA ALA A 268 2.66 18.32 6.14
C ALA A 268 3.46 18.85 4.93
N LEU A 269 4.51 19.66 5.16
CA LEU A 269 5.44 20.12 4.12
C LEU A 269 6.33 18.99 3.56
N ARG A 270 6.63 17.96 4.36
CA ARG A 270 7.27 16.73 3.87
C ARG A 270 6.30 15.91 3.03
N LEU A 271 5.06 15.75 3.48
CA LEU A 271 4.02 14.99 2.79
C LEU A 271 3.70 15.57 1.40
N GLY A 272 3.52 16.89 1.31
CA GLY A 272 3.29 17.58 0.03
C GLY A 272 4.43 17.43 -0.99
N ARG A 273 5.68 17.28 -0.51
CA ARG A 273 6.85 16.99 -1.37
C ARG A 273 6.99 15.50 -1.71
N LEU A 274 6.70 14.61 -0.76
CA LEU A 274 6.96 13.18 -0.89
C LEU A 274 5.86 12.41 -1.65
N VAL A 275 4.60 12.86 -1.58
CA VAL A 275 3.50 12.28 -2.37
C VAL A 275 3.79 12.28 -3.88
N PRO A 276 4.15 13.40 -4.54
CA PRO A 276 4.54 13.38 -5.95
C PRO A 276 5.88 12.68 -6.20
N ALA A 277 6.77 12.59 -5.21
CA ALA A 277 8.03 11.84 -5.28
C ALA A 277 7.88 10.32 -5.05
N GLY A 278 6.65 9.78 -5.04
CA GLY A 278 6.38 8.35 -4.97
C GLY A 278 5.50 7.87 -3.82
N LEU A 279 5.25 8.70 -2.79
CA LEU A 279 4.38 8.31 -1.67
C LEU A 279 2.88 8.21 -2.08
N THR A 280 2.52 8.74 -3.24
CA THR A 280 1.22 8.52 -3.89
C THR A 280 0.87 7.03 -3.98
N GLY A 281 -0.40 6.68 -3.77
CA GLY A 281 -0.89 5.30 -3.73
C GLY A 281 -0.58 4.53 -2.45
N GLY A 282 0.31 5.03 -1.58
CA GLY A 282 0.65 4.42 -0.30
C GLY A 282 -0.50 4.47 0.72
N PRO A 283 -0.59 3.49 1.65
CA PRO A 283 -1.71 3.40 2.57
C PRO A 283 -1.67 4.49 3.64
N VAL A 284 -2.88 4.93 4.04
CA VAL A 284 -3.11 5.84 5.16
C VAL A 284 -3.72 5.06 6.31
N VAL A 285 -2.98 4.95 7.41
CA VAL A 285 -3.30 4.14 8.58
C VAL A 285 -3.87 5.03 9.69
N ALA A 286 -4.99 4.61 10.28
CA ALA A 286 -5.62 5.25 11.44
C ALA A 286 -5.13 4.66 12.78
N GLU A 287 -5.55 5.27 13.89
CA GLU A 287 -5.02 5.02 15.24
C GLU A 287 -5.18 3.58 15.75
N GLN A 288 -6.10 2.77 15.20
CA GLN A 288 -6.26 1.36 15.56
C GLN A 288 -5.51 0.39 14.62
N GLY A 289 -4.77 0.92 13.64
CA GLY A 289 -3.85 0.19 12.75
C GLY A 289 -4.45 -0.25 11.42
N GLN A 290 -5.72 0.06 11.17
CA GLN A 290 -6.41 -0.19 9.90
C GLN A 290 -6.11 0.90 8.86
N VAL A 291 -6.06 0.50 7.60
CA VAL A 291 -5.94 1.42 6.46
C VAL A 291 -7.30 2.03 6.16
N ILE A 292 -7.42 3.35 6.26
CA ILE A 292 -8.66 4.09 5.99
C ILE A 292 -8.69 4.77 4.61
N GLY A 293 -7.59 4.66 3.86
CA GLY A 293 -7.47 5.27 2.54
C GLY A 293 -6.07 5.16 1.94
N LEU A 294 -5.85 5.89 0.85
CA LEU A 294 -4.54 6.15 0.24
C LEU A 294 -4.42 7.62 -0.13
N LEU A 295 -3.19 8.14 -0.26
CA LEU A 295 -2.98 9.52 -0.73
C LEU A 295 -2.80 9.58 -2.24
N VAL A 296 -3.41 10.59 -2.86
CA VAL A 296 -3.13 11.02 -4.23
C VAL A 296 -2.73 12.50 -4.24
N PRO A 297 -2.03 12.97 -5.29
CA PRO A 297 -1.83 14.40 -5.52
C PRO A 297 -3.16 15.17 -5.53
N PRO A 298 -3.15 16.48 -5.23
CA PRO A 298 -4.33 17.32 -5.40
C PRO A 298 -4.86 17.23 -6.83
N SER A 299 -6.18 17.16 -6.98
CA SER A 299 -6.87 17.12 -8.27
C SER A 299 -6.85 18.51 -8.95
N GLY A 300 -5.68 18.88 -9.49
CA GLY A 300 -5.56 19.98 -10.45
C GLY A 300 -6.04 19.57 -11.86
N PRO A 301 -6.19 20.53 -12.79
CA PRO A 301 -6.32 20.20 -14.21
C PRO A 301 -5.09 19.37 -14.59
N ALA A 302 -5.29 18.14 -15.08
CA ALA A 302 -4.29 17.09 -15.13
C ALA A 302 -2.92 17.60 -15.58
N SER A 303 -2.05 17.91 -14.62
CA SER A 303 -0.74 18.49 -14.90
C SER A 303 0.02 17.43 -15.66
N ALA A 304 0.33 17.70 -16.93
CA ALA A 304 0.97 16.75 -17.83
C ALA A 304 2.13 16.07 -17.10
N ASN A 305 2.09 14.74 -17.08
CA ASN A 305 2.78 13.84 -16.15
C ASN A 305 3.93 14.45 -15.35
N PRO A 306 4.00 14.27 -14.01
CA PRO A 306 5.28 14.38 -13.34
C PRO A 306 6.21 13.35 -13.99
N SER A 307 7.12 13.82 -14.86
CA SER A 307 8.17 12.97 -15.39
C SER A 307 8.90 12.45 -14.16
N ALA A 308 8.97 11.12 -14.02
CA ALA A 308 9.46 10.51 -12.80
C ALA A 308 10.85 11.07 -12.51
N ALA A 309 10.95 11.94 -11.50
CA ALA A 309 12.21 12.57 -11.11
C ALA A 309 13.20 11.43 -10.91
N SER A 310 14.30 11.46 -11.65
CA SER A 310 15.19 10.30 -11.72
C SER A 310 15.66 10.02 -10.29
N PRO A 311 15.62 8.79 -9.77
CA PRO A 311 15.92 8.54 -8.36
C PRO A 311 17.28 9.09 -7.89
N SER A 312 18.21 9.28 -8.83
CA SER A 312 19.49 9.97 -8.68
C SER A 312 19.40 11.42 -8.18
N ASP A 313 18.36 12.17 -8.56
CA ASP A 313 18.24 13.62 -8.29
C ASP A 313 17.84 13.93 -6.84
N ILE A 314 17.17 12.97 -6.17
CA ILE A 314 16.67 13.14 -4.79
C ILE A 314 17.69 12.61 -3.76
N ALA A 315 18.53 11.64 -4.13
CA ALA A 315 19.51 11.02 -3.24
C ALA A 315 20.66 11.96 -2.79
N SER A 316 20.90 13.06 -3.53
CA SER A 316 22.02 13.97 -3.27
C SER A 316 21.82 14.93 -2.08
N SER A 317 20.60 15.07 -1.54
CA SER A 317 20.34 15.90 -0.34
C SER A 317 20.37 15.08 0.95
N THR A 318 21.53 14.47 1.26
CA THR A 318 21.74 13.83 2.57
C THR A 318 22.20 14.89 3.59
N PRO A 319 21.53 15.07 4.73
CA PRO A 319 22.04 15.95 5.79
C PRO A 319 23.31 15.33 6.39
N THR A 320 24.43 16.04 6.29
CA THR A 320 25.71 15.63 6.89
C THR A 320 25.54 15.44 8.41
N PRO A 321 25.98 14.32 9.01
CA PRO A 321 25.97 14.17 10.45
C PRO A 321 26.89 15.23 11.07
N ALA A 322 26.35 16.02 12.01
CA ALA A 322 27.11 17.04 12.71
C ALA A 322 28.18 16.38 13.60
N THR A 323 29.45 16.65 13.28
CA THR A 323 30.58 16.31 14.14
C THR A 323 30.94 17.54 14.95
N GLU A 324 30.86 17.45 16.28
CA GLU A 324 31.37 18.50 17.16
C GLU A 324 32.90 18.57 17.09
N SER A 325 33.44 19.65 16.53
CA SER A 325 34.76 20.18 16.86
C SER A 325 34.84 21.64 16.41
N ALA A 326 35.28 22.51 17.32
CA ALA A 326 35.47 23.92 17.02
C ALA A 326 36.71 24.14 16.15
N THR A 327 36.67 25.09 15.21
CA THR A 327 37.57 26.26 15.10
C THR A 327 37.08 27.21 14.00
N THR A 328 37.35 28.50 14.18
CA THR A 328 36.98 29.70 13.41
C THR A 328 37.37 29.71 11.91
N ALA A 329 36.48 30.15 11.00
CA ALA A 329 36.73 31.22 9.99
C ALA A 329 35.57 31.49 8.99
N ALA A 330 35.26 32.78 8.81
CA ALA A 330 34.67 33.49 7.65
C ALA A 330 33.62 32.83 6.72
N SER A 331 32.42 33.45 6.67
CA SER A 331 31.44 33.35 5.58
C SER A 331 31.40 34.62 4.73
N PRO A 332 30.88 34.58 3.48
CA PRO A 332 30.15 35.68 2.88
C PRO A 332 28.62 35.46 2.96
N SER A 333 27.89 36.54 3.19
CA SER A 333 26.45 36.54 3.52
C SER A 333 25.54 36.65 2.29
N ALA A 334 24.38 35.97 2.31
CA ALA A 334 23.09 36.51 1.87
C ALA A 334 21.92 35.53 2.14
N SER A 335 21.36 35.54 3.36
CA SER A 335 20.06 34.91 3.66
C SER A 335 19.21 35.87 4.50
N ALA A 336 18.02 36.20 4.00
CA ALA A 336 17.06 37.04 4.72
C ALA A 336 16.32 36.21 5.79
N SER A 337 16.79 36.28 7.04
CA SER A 337 16.13 35.64 8.18
C SER A 337 14.89 36.42 8.62
N ALA A 338 13.72 36.04 8.08
CA ALA A 338 12.44 36.43 8.68
C ALA A 338 12.17 35.55 9.90
N SER A 339 12.37 36.08 11.11
CA SER A 339 11.99 35.40 12.35
C SER A 339 10.47 35.19 12.40
N PRO A 340 9.96 33.97 12.58
CA PRO A 340 8.53 33.73 12.73
C PRO A 340 8.04 34.34 14.05
N SER A 341 7.04 35.22 13.96
CA SER A 341 6.46 35.86 15.14
C SER A 341 5.77 34.82 16.04
N PRO A 342 6.08 34.72 17.34
CA PRO A 342 5.53 33.72 18.24
C PRO A 342 4.04 33.99 18.50
N GLY A 343 3.18 33.35 17.70
CA GLY A 343 1.72 33.49 17.76
C GLY A 343 1.00 33.31 16.43
N GLY A 344 1.71 33.38 15.29
CA GLY A 344 1.11 33.14 13.98
C GLY A 344 0.87 31.64 13.72
N THR A 345 -0.39 31.22 13.56
CA THR A 345 -0.71 29.87 13.07
C THR A 345 -0.32 29.73 11.61
N ALA A 346 0.67 28.88 11.32
CA ALA A 346 1.06 28.57 9.96
C ALA A 346 -0.09 27.93 9.16
N THR A 347 -0.15 28.24 7.86
CA THR A 347 -1.15 27.73 6.92
C THR A 347 -0.46 27.24 5.65
N LEU A 348 -0.72 26.01 5.20
CA LEU A 348 -0.27 25.55 3.88
C LEU A 348 -1.16 26.09 2.76
N PRO A 349 -0.61 26.39 1.56
CA PRO A 349 -1.41 26.71 0.40
C PRO A 349 -2.26 25.49 -0.03
N PRO A 350 -3.58 25.65 -0.26
CA PRO A 350 -4.48 24.52 -0.49
C PRO A 350 -4.11 23.67 -1.72
N ALA A 351 -3.60 24.31 -2.78
CA ALA A 351 -3.22 23.66 -4.03
C ALA A 351 -2.06 22.65 -3.91
N ALA A 352 -1.34 22.61 -2.78
CA ALA A 352 -0.26 21.66 -2.52
C ALA A 352 -0.67 20.47 -1.64
N THR A 353 -1.94 20.42 -1.17
CA THR A 353 -2.37 19.44 -0.16
C THR A 353 -2.79 18.12 -0.82
N PRO A 354 -2.17 16.97 -0.49
CA PRO A 354 -2.61 15.67 -0.95
C PRO A 354 -4.05 15.35 -0.53
N ARG A 355 -4.80 14.64 -1.39
CA ARG A 355 -6.17 14.22 -1.08
C ARG A 355 -6.18 12.77 -0.58
N LEU A 356 -6.99 12.51 0.45
CA LEU A 356 -7.31 11.15 0.90
C LEU A 356 -8.37 10.53 -0.01
N VAL A 357 -8.00 9.46 -0.72
CA VAL A 357 -8.94 8.51 -1.34
C VAL A 357 -9.37 7.53 -0.26
N THR A 358 -10.67 7.44 0.03
CA THR A 358 -11.16 6.68 1.20
C THR A 358 -11.18 5.17 0.97
N ALA A 359 -11.18 4.40 2.05
CA ALA A 359 -11.35 2.95 2.02
C ALA A 359 -12.66 2.50 1.35
N ALA A 360 -13.70 3.35 1.31
CA ALA A 360 -14.92 3.09 0.56
C ALA A 360 -14.68 3.08 -0.95
N ALA A 361 -13.90 4.02 -1.48
CA ALA A 361 -13.50 4.06 -2.89
C ALA A 361 -12.59 2.87 -3.25
N ILE A 362 -11.64 2.53 -2.37
CA ILE A 362 -10.78 1.33 -2.51
C ILE A 362 -11.63 0.05 -2.53
N THR A 363 -12.59 -0.09 -1.61
CA THR A 363 -13.50 -1.25 -1.55
C THR A 363 -14.38 -1.36 -2.80
N ALA A 364 -14.80 -0.22 -3.38
CA ALA A 364 -15.53 -0.22 -4.64
C ALA A 364 -14.67 -0.71 -5.81
N ALA A 365 -13.41 -0.27 -5.91
CA ALA A 365 -12.47 -0.74 -6.92
C ALA A 365 -12.13 -2.23 -6.76
N LEU A 366 -11.90 -2.70 -5.53
CA LEU A 366 -11.67 -4.13 -5.24
C LEU A 366 -12.89 -4.99 -5.61
N ARG A 367 -14.11 -4.54 -5.29
CA ARG A 367 -15.35 -5.23 -5.69
C ARG A 367 -15.51 -5.29 -7.21
N ALA A 368 -15.17 -4.21 -7.93
CA ALA A 368 -15.19 -4.18 -9.39
C ALA A 368 -14.13 -5.10 -10.03
N ALA A 369 -13.07 -5.43 -9.30
CA ALA A 369 -12.07 -6.43 -9.65
C ALA A 369 -12.37 -7.85 -9.10
N SER A 370 -13.54 -8.07 -8.50
CA SER A 370 -13.96 -9.32 -7.85
C SER A 370 -13.01 -9.80 -6.72
N VAL A 371 -12.46 -8.86 -5.95
CA VAL A 371 -11.57 -9.14 -4.81
C VAL A 371 -12.23 -8.79 -3.49
N THR A 372 -12.13 -9.70 -2.52
CA THR A 372 -12.48 -9.46 -1.11
C THR A 372 -11.18 -9.37 -0.30
N PRO A 373 -10.85 -8.21 0.30
CA PRO A 373 -9.62 -8.07 1.08
C PRO A 373 -9.68 -8.93 2.35
N HIS A 374 -8.61 -9.63 2.67
CA HIS A 374 -8.51 -10.45 3.88
C HIS A 374 -7.06 -10.63 4.33
N ARG A 375 -6.89 -10.98 5.62
CA ARG A 375 -5.56 -11.15 6.23
C ARG A 375 -5.00 -12.56 6.08
N GLY A 376 -3.68 -12.66 5.93
CA GLY A 376 -2.97 -13.92 5.73
C GLY A 376 -2.34 -14.53 6.99
N PRO A 377 -1.88 -15.80 6.92
CA PRO A 377 -1.16 -16.45 8.02
C PRO A 377 0.15 -15.75 8.43
N VAL A 378 0.78 -15.04 7.49
CA VAL A 378 1.99 -14.20 7.74
C VAL A 378 1.67 -13.11 8.72
N ASP A 379 0.58 -12.36 8.48
CA ASP A 379 0.19 -11.22 9.30
C ASP A 379 -0.13 -11.66 10.73
N THR A 380 -0.82 -12.79 10.89
CA THR A 380 -1.11 -13.39 12.19
C THR A 380 0.17 -13.78 12.93
N SER A 381 1.10 -14.45 12.25
CA SER A 381 2.38 -14.89 12.83
C SER A 381 3.26 -13.69 13.23
N PHE A 382 3.29 -12.66 12.39
CA PHE A 382 4.06 -11.44 12.61
C PHE A 382 3.47 -10.58 13.73
N GLU A 383 2.14 -10.37 13.78
CA GLU A 383 1.49 -9.61 14.85
C GLU A 383 1.66 -10.29 16.22
N GLN A 384 1.50 -11.61 16.31
CA GLN A 384 1.72 -12.34 17.55
C GLN A 384 3.17 -12.18 18.05
N ALA A 385 4.14 -12.27 17.14
CA ALA A 385 5.55 -12.03 17.44
C ALA A 385 5.80 -10.59 17.90
N MET A 386 5.24 -9.60 17.19
CA MET A 386 5.37 -8.17 17.50
C MET A 386 4.76 -7.81 18.85
N HIS A 387 3.63 -8.41 19.24
CA HIS A 387 3.03 -8.21 20.55
C HIS A 387 3.99 -8.66 21.68
N LEU A 388 4.59 -9.85 21.54
CA LEU A 388 5.57 -10.34 22.51
C LEU A 388 6.86 -9.49 22.50
N PHE A 389 7.35 -9.11 21.31
CA PHE A 389 8.56 -8.30 21.12
C PHE A 389 8.43 -6.91 21.76
N LYS A 390 7.32 -6.19 21.50
CA LYS A 390 7.04 -4.87 22.10
C LYS A 390 6.91 -4.93 23.63
N ASN A 391 6.43 -6.06 24.17
CA ASN A 391 6.36 -6.32 25.60
C ASN A 391 7.67 -6.87 26.21
N ARG A 392 8.81 -6.76 25.50
CA ARG A 392 10.15 -7.27 25.88
C ARG A 392 10.24 -8.80 26.04
N GLY A 393 9.21 -9.53 25.63
CA GLY A 393 9.18 -11.00 25.58
C GLY A 393 9.98 -11.57 24.41
N TYR A 394 11.23 -11.12 24.23
CA TYR A 394 12.07 -11.41 23.06
C TYR A 394 12.18 -12.91 22.78
N ALA A 395 12.44 -13.72 23.81
CA ALA A 395 12.51 -15.17 23.69
C ALA A 395 11.22 -15.79 23.11
N GLY A 396 10.05 -15.32 23.56
CA GLY A 396 8.73 -15.78 23.09
C GLY A 396 8.37 -15.25 21.70
N SER A 397 8.94 -14.14 21.25
CA SER A 397 8.70 -13.59 19.90
C SER A 397 9.41 -14.37 18.77
N ILE A 398 10.50 -15.08 19.08
CA ILE A 398 11.36 -15.75 18.10
C ILE A 398 10.60 -16.77 17.21
N PRO A 399 9.75 -17.68 17.76
CA PRO A 399 8.98 -18.61 16.93
C PRO A 399 8.04 -17.90 15.94
N GLY A 400 7.33 -16.86 16.36
CA GLY A 400 6.41 -16.14 15.49
C GLY A 400 7.11 -15.42 14.33
N PHE A 401 8.28 -14.79 14.56
CA PHE A 401 9.07 -14.21 13.47
C PHE A 401 9.64 -15.29 12.53
N ARG A 402 10.04 -16.45 13.05
CA ARG A 402 10.48 -17.59 12.23
C ARG A 402 9.34 -18.12 11.36
N ASN A 403 8.12 -18.23 11.91
CA ASN A 403 6.93 -18.65 11.17
C ASN A 403 6.59 -17.64 10.05
N ALA A 404 6.62 -16.34 10.35
CA ALA A 404 6.42 -15.28 9.35
C ALA A 404 7.46 -15.37 8.21
N LEU A 405 8.73 -15.65 8.51
CA LEU A 405 9.80 -15.82 7.52
C LEU A 405 9.73 -17.13 6.74
N ALA A 406 9.18 -18.20 7.33
CA ALA A 406 8.93 -19.46 6.64
C ALA A 406 7.78 -19.34 5.62
N LEU A 407 6.77 -18.52 5.94
CA LEU A 407 5.62 -18.24 5.08
C LEU A 407 5.93 -17.17 4.00
N PHE A 408 6.73 -16.14 4.33
CA PHE A 408 7.17 -15.10 3.40
C PHE A 408 8.69 -14.86 3.52
N PRO A 409 9.52 -15.63 2.79
CA PRO A 409 10.96 -15.47 2.79
C PRO A 409 11.39 -14.04 2.43
N GLY A 410 12.31 -13.49 3.21
CA GLY A 410 12.80 -12.13 3.01
C GLY A 410 12.00 -11.02 3.68
N HIS A 411 10.92 -11.32 4.42
CA HIS A 411 10.14 -10.33 5.19
C HIS A 411 11.07 -9.40 6.02
N TYR A 412 11.09 -8.10 5.69
CA TYR A 412 12.10 -7.17 6.21
C TYR A 412 12.04 -7.03 7.75
N LEU A 413 10.89 -6.59 8.28
CA LEU A 413 10.74 -6.34 9.71
C LEU A 413 10.84 -7.62 10.56
N ALA A 414 10.34 -8.77 10.08
CA ALA A 414 10.49 -10.04 10.77
C ALA A 414 11.97 -10.46 10.86
N THR A 415 12.76 -10.26 9.81
CA THR A 415 14.22 -10.52 9.83
C THR A 415 14.93 -9.62 10.86
N GLN A 416 14.66 -8.32 10.83
CA GLN A 416 15.28 -7.34 11.74
C GLN A 416 14.92 -7.64 13.21
N ASN A 417 13.64 -7.85 13.49
CA ASN A 417 13.17 -8.10 14.85
C ASN A 417 13.57 -9.49 15.37
N LEU A 418 13.68 -10.50 14.51
CA LEU A 418 14.26 -11.80 14.87
C LEU A 418 15.73 -11.67 15.28
N ALA A 419 16.53 -10.88 14.57
CA ALA A 419 17.93 -10.64 14.92
C ALA A 419 18.06 -9.95 16.30
N ILE A 420 17.27 -8.89 16.54
CA ILE A 420 17.21 -8.19 17.83
C ILE A 420 16.73 -9.13 18.93
N ALA A 421 15.65 -9.87 18.71
CA ALA A 421 15.09 -10.80 19.70
C ALA A 421 16.06 -11.93 20.06
N THR A 422 16.80 -12.44 19.08
CA THR A 422 17.84 -13.47 19.28
C THR A 422 19.01 -12.92 20.08
N LYS A 423 19.47 -11.70 19.79
CA LYS A 423 20.55 -11.01 20.53
C LYS A 423 20.15 -10.73 21.98
N LEU A 424 18.90 -10.36 22.23
CA LEU A 424 18.42 -10.00 23.57
C LEU A 424 17.98 -11.22 24.40
N ARG A 425 17.66 -12.37 23.78
CA ARG A 425 17.19 -13.59 24.47
C ARG A 425 18.06 -13.94 25.69
N GLY A 426 17.46 -13.90 26.88
CA GLY A 426 18.12 -14.21 28.15
C GLY A 426 18.78 -13.01 28.86
N SER A 427 18.82 -11.83 28.24
CA SER A 427 19.27 -10.60 28.91
C SER A 427 18.28 -10.16 30.00
N SER A 428 18.77 -9.40 30.98
CA SER A 428 17.93 -8.77 32.02
C SER A 428 16.85 -7.84 31.46
N VAL A 429 17.09 -7.23 30.29
CA VAL A 429 16.11 -6.41 29.54
C VAL A 429 14.91 -7.26 29.05
N SER A 430 15.09 -8.58 28.95
CA SER A 430 14.11 -9.54 28.41
C SER A 430 13.17 -10.15 29.43
N GLN A 431 13.25 -9.73 30.70
CA GLN A 431 12.19 -10.05 31.64
C GLN A 431 10.93 -9.30 31.17
N PRO A 432 9.84 -10.01 30.78
CA PRO A 432 8.59 -9.34 30.48
C PRO A 432 8.19 -8.57 31.74
N ARG A 433 7.73 -7.33 31.59
CA ARG A 433 7.24 -6.54 32.71
C ARG A 433 6.09 -7.33 33.34
N GLN A 434 6.34 -7.98 34.48
CA GLN A 434 5.32 -8.75 35.18
C GLN A 434 4.12 -7.83 35.36
N LEU A 435 3.00 -8.21 34.73
CA LEU A 435 1.77 -7.44 34.84
C LEU A 435 1.38 -7.49 36.32
N PRO A 436 1.22 -6.33 37.00
CA PRO A 436 0.82 -6.32 38.40
C PRO A 436 -0.56 -6.97 38.50
N GLY A 437 -0.60 -8.20 39.04
CA GLY A 437 -1.76 -9.10 38.97
C GLY A 437 -1.43 -10.53 38.50
N GLN A 438 -0.26 -10.78 37.91
CA GLN A 438 0.27 -12.12 37.58
C GLN A 438 1.48 -12.52 38.44
N ALA A 439 1.71 -11.84 39.57
CA ALA A 439 2.45 -12.48 40.67
C ALA A 439 1.66 -13.73 41.07
N ALA A 440 2.33 -14.89 41.13
CA ALA A 440 1.67 -16.16 41.40
C ALA A 440 0.83 -16.08 42.69
N ALA A 441 -0.34 -16.71 42.69
CA ALA A 441 -1.25 -16.77 43.84
C ALA A 441 -0.74 -17.66 44.99
N ASP A 442 0.59 -17.85 45.07
CA ASP A 442 1.32 -18.64 46.05
C ASP A 442 1.91 -17.79 47.18
N THR A 443 1.86 -16.45 47.08
CA THR A 443 1.96 -15.61 48.28
C THR A 443 0.64 -15.72 49.04
N SER A 444 0.63 -16.64 50.00
CA SER A 444 -0.29 -16.61 51.13
C SER A 444 -0.14 -15.26 51.83
N THR A 445 -0.98 -14.28 51.44
CA THR A 445 -1.09 -13.02 52.16
C THR A 445 -1.59 -13.34 53.55
N SER A 446 -0.66 -13.40 54.50
CA SER A 446 -0.90 -13.13 55.91
C SER A 446 -1.39 -11.69 56.00
N VAL A 447 -2.69 -11.50 55.72
CA VAL A 447 -3.35 -10.20 55.85
C VAL A 447 -3.18 -9.83 57.31
N SER A 448 -2.28 -8.87 57.58
CA SER A 448 -1.97 -8.48 58.95
C SER A 448 -3.29 -8.15 59.63
N PRO A 449 -3.61 -8.73 60.80
CA PRO A 449 -4.91 -8.53 61.45
C PRO A 449 -5.19 -7.05 61.71
N TRP A 450 -4.14 -6.23 61.84
CA TRP A 450 -4.21 -4.78 61.87
C TRP A 450 -4.82 -4.12 60.62
N LEU A 451 -4.52 -4.61 59.42
CA LEU A 451 -5.03 -4.04 58.18
C LEU A 451 -6.54 -4.34 58.01
N VAL A 452 -6.97 -5.53 58.44
CA VAL A 452 -8.40 -5.88 58.55
C VAL A 452 -9.09 -5.00 59.59
N ALA A 453 -8.49 -4.84 60.78
CA ALA A 453 -9.04 -3.98 61.84
C ALA A 453 -9.20 -2.52 61.37
N VAL A 454 -8.20 -1.95 60.69
CA VAL A 454 -8.27 -0.58 60.15
C VAL A 454 -9.38 -0.45 59.11
N LEU A 455 -9.54 -1.41 58.17
CA LEU A 455 -10.60 -1.37 57.16
C LEU A 455 -12.00 -1.51 57.76
N VAL A 456 -12.17 -2.37 58.77
CA VAL A 456 -13.43 -2.49 59.53
C VAL A 456 -13.75 -1.18 60.26
N LEU A 457 -12.76 -0.56 60.90
CA LEU A 457 -12.95 0.69 61.65
C LEU A 457 -13.28 1.86 60.70
N LEU A 458 -12.64 1.93 59.52
CA LEU A 458 -12.96 2.88 58.45
C LEU A 458 -14.40 2.68 57.92
N GLY A 459 -14.81 1.43 57.71
CA GLY A 459 -16.19 1.08 57.31
C GLY A 459 -17.23 1.49 58.35
N LEU A 460 -16.95 1.28 59.64
CA LEU A 460 -17.82 1.70 60.75
C LEU A 460 -17.91 3.22 60.86
N VAL A 461 -16.81 3.96 60.66
CA VAL A 461 -16.83 5.44 60.61
C VAL A 461 -17.67 5.94 59.43
N LEU A 462 -17.53 5.33 58.25
CA LEU A 462 -18.33 5.66 57.06
C LEU A 462 -19.84 5.40 57.30
N LEU A 463 -20.19 4.25 57.88
CA LEU A 463 -21.57 3.94 58.27
C LEU A 463 -22.12 4.93 59.32
N GLY A 464 -21.30 5.30 60.31
CA GLY A 464 -21.66 6.31 61.31
C GLY A 464 -21.92 7.68 60.71
N LEU A 465 -21.09 8.13 59.75
CA LEU A 465 -21.28 9.39 59.03
C LEU A 465 -22.54 9.38 58.15
N VAL A 466 -22.83 8.27 57.46
CA VAL A 466 -24.06 8.12 56.66
C VAL A 466 -25.30 8.12 57.56
N ALA A 467 -25.29 7.36 58.66
CA ALA A 467 -26.39 7.34 59.62
C ALA A 467 -26.63 8.72 60.24
N TRP A 468 -25.56 9.43 60.61
CA TRP A 468 -25.63 10.80 61.13
C TRP A 468 -26.18 11.80 60.10
N ALA A 469 -25.76 11.71 58.84
CA ALA A 469 -26.28 12.56 57.77
C ALA A 469 -27.78 12.34 57.50
N VAL A 470 -28.25 11.08 57.53
CA VAL A 470 -29.68 10.73 57.43
C VAL A 470 -30.46 11.24 58.63
N LEU A 471 -29.94 11.09 59.85
CA LEU A 471 -30.56 11.62 61.07
C LEU A 471 -30.60 13.15 61.10
N ARG A 472 -29.58 13.84 60.58
CA ARG A 472 -29.59 15.31 60.44
C ARG A 472 -30.63 15.79 59.43
N ARG A 473 -30.79 15.10 58.28
CA ARG A 473 -31.83 15.45 57.29
C ARG A 473 -33.26 15.37 57.84
N ARG A 474 -33.51 14.50 58.84
CA ARG A 474 -34.83 14.40 59.51
C ARG A 474 -35.14 15.53 60.51
N ARG A 475 -34.23 16.47 60.75
CA ARG A 475 -34.41 17.60 61.70
C ARG A 475 -34.49 18.99 61.05
N ALA A 476 -34.59 19.07 59.72
CA ALA A 476 -34.84 20.33 59.03
C ALA A 476 -36.36 20.64 59.00
N PRO A 477 -36.82 21.81 59.46
CA PRO A 477 -38.18 22.27 59.23
C PRO A 477 -38.46 22.38 57.73
N GLY A 478 -39.66 21.98 57.29
CA GLY A 478 -40.00 21.91 55.88
C GLY A 478 -40.09 23.30 55.22
N PRO A 479 -39.62 23.47 53.96
CA PRO A 479 -39.82 24.70 53.21
C PRO A 479 -41.30 24.87 52.83
N SER A 480 -41.76 26.11 52.87
CA SER A 480 -43.11 26.50 52.49
C SER A 480 -43.38 26.35 50.98
N THR A 481 -44.63 26.02 50.67
CA THR A 481 -45.16 25.74 49.33
C THR A 481 -45.04 26.94 48.38
N PRO A 482 -44.39 26.82 47.21
CA PRO A 482 -44.53 27.78 46.12
C PRO A 482 -45.85 27.57 45.37
N VAL A 483 -46.52 28.66 44.98
CA VAL A 483 -47.75 28.65 44.18
C VAL A 483 -47.45 28.21 42.74
N ALA A 484 -48.34 27.41 42.15
CA ALA A 484 -48.20 26.90 40.79
C ALA A 484 -48.58 27.95 39.71
N PRO A 485 -47.79 28.10 38.63
CA PRO A 485 -48.25 28.74 37.40
C PRO A 485 -49.04 27.75 36.50
N ALA A 486 -49.94 28.29 35.67
CA ALA A 486 -50.90 27.53 34.89
C ALA A 486 -50.28 26.69 33.75
N ALA A 487 -50.98 25.60 33.38
CA ALA A 487 -50.57 24.69 32.32
C ALA A 487 -50.79 25.26 30.91
N ALA A 488 -49.82 25.02 30.02
CA ALA A 488 -49.94 25.25 28.58
C ALA A 488 -50.15 23.91 27.84
N ALA A 489 -50.94 23.95 26.75
CA ALA A 489 -51.39 22.78 26.01
C ALA A 489 -50.32 22.16 25.08
N PRO A 490 -50.40 20.86 24.73
CA PRO A 490 -49.47 20.21 23.82
C PRO A 490 -49.80 20.47 22.33
N PRO A 491 -48.79 20.61 21.44
CA PRO A 491 -48.99 20.65 19.99
C PRO A 491 -49.25 19.23 19.42
N GLY A 492 -50.06 19.17 18.35
CA GLY A 492 -50.60 17.92 17.80
C GLY A 492 -49.67 17.11 16.89
N THR A 493 -50.08 15.85 16.69
CA THR A 493 -49.47 14.82 15.83
C THR A 493 -49.68 15.10 14.32
N PRO A 494 -48.69 14.80 13.45
CA PRO A 494 -48.90 14.76 12.00
C PRO A 494 -49.57 13.43 11.56
N PRO A 495 -50.46 13.45 10.55
CA PRO A 495 -51.16 12.25 10.06
C PRO A 495 -50.34 11.44 9.05
N ALA A 496 -50.68 10.14 8.93
CA ALA A 496 -50.10 9.21 7.97
C ALA A 496 -50.73 9.33 6.55
N PRO A 497 -50.01 8.96 5.47
CA PRO A 497 -50.55 8.96 4.12
C PRO A 497 -51.40 7.71 3.84
N ALA A 498 -52.60 7.90 3.29
CA ALA A 498 -53.46 6.83 2.79
C ALA A 498 -53.37 6.71 1.25
N MET A 499 -53.43 5.47 0.75
CA MET A 499 -53.56 5.18 -0.68
C MET A 499 -55.00 5.46 -1.16
N ALA A 500 -55.14 5.94 -2.40
CA ALA A 500 -56.33 5.71 -3.23
C ALA A 500 -55.96 5.75 -4.73
N THR A 501 -56.64 4.93 -5.53
CA THR A 501 -56.33 4.64 -6.94
C THR A 501 -57.42 5.13 -7.91
N ALA A 502 -56.98 5.54 -9.11
CA ALA A 502 -57.64 5.43 -10.43
C ALA A 502 -59.03 6.09 -10.67
N GLY A 503 -59.19 6.78 -11.82
CA GLY A 503 -60.53 7.21 -12.28
C GLY A 503 -60.65 8.15 -13.51
N VAL A 504 -60.29 7.68 -14.71
CA VAL A 504 -61.01 7.90 -16.01
C VAL A 504 -61.36 9.33 -16.52
N ALA A 505 -60.72 9.67 -17.65
CA ALA A 505 -61.20 10.37 -18.88
C ALA A 505 -61.89 11.76 -18.89
N GLY A 506 -61.63 12.52 -19.97
CA GLY A 506 -62.41 13.68 -20.41
C GLY A 506 -61.58 14.70 -21.21
N ALA A 507 -61.79 14.82 -22.52
CA ALA A 507 -61.01 15.71 -23.39
C ALA A 507 -61.73 17.04 -23.70
N THR A 508 -60.98 18.08 -24.08
CA THR A 508 -61.34 19.03 -25.17
C THR A 508 -60.16 19.96 -25.51
N ALA A 509 -60.25 20.65 -26.66
CA ALA A 509 -59.16 21.37 -27.31
C ALA A 509 -59.03 22.85 -26.93
N GLY A 510 -57.91 23.49 -27.27
CA GLY A 510 -57.73 24.95 -27.24
C GLY A 510 -56.27 25.35 -27.54
N ALA A 511 -56.05 26.29 -28.46
CA ALA A 511 -54.71 26.66 -28.97
C ALA A 511 -54.34 28.12 -28.68
N ALA A 512 -53.03 28.40 -28.51
CA ALA A 512 -52.31 29.66 -28.77
C ALA A 512 -50.82 29.48 -28.37
N THR A 513 -49.83 29.35 -29.26
CA THR A 513 -49.12 30.38 -30.08
C THR A 513 -48.28 31.41 -29.30
N GLY A 514 -46.96 31.43 -29.57
CA GLY A 514 -45.97 32.40 -29.06
C GLY A 514 -44.53 31.87 -29.27
N ALA A 515 -44.02 31.79 -30.49
CA ALA A 515 -43.37 32.88 -31.26
C ALA A 515 -41.89 33.12 -30.88
N VAL A 516 -40.99 32.78 -31.80
CA VAL A 516 -39.53 33.04 -31.77
C VAL A 516 -39.18 33.87 -33.03
N PRO A 517 -38.41 34.96 -32.94
CA PRO A 517 -38.09 35.80 -34.09
C PRO A 517 -36.97 35.22 -34.96
N ALA A 518 -37.09 35.39 -36.28
CA ALA A 518 -36.06 35.07 -37.27
C ALA A 518 -35.59 36.34 -38.00
N GLY A 519 -34.29 36.41 -38.28
CA GLY A 519 -33.66 37.47 -39.08
C GLY A 519 -32.95 36.88 -40.31
N ALA A 520 -33.54 37.09 -41.49
CA ALA A 520 -33.04 36.78 -42.83
C ALA A 520 -31.98 37.84 -43.28
N ARG A 521 -31.15 37.76 -44.34
CA ARG A 521 -30.91 36.92 -45.57
C ARG A 521 -29.62 37.53 -46.26
N PRO A 522 -29.29 37.34 -47.56
CA PRO A 522 -29.12 36.14 -48.40
C PRO A 522 -27.79 36.10 -49.22
N GLY A 523 -27.52 34.98 -49.91
CA GLY A 523 -26.67 34.91 -51.11
C GLY A 523 -25.60 33.79 -51.06
N GLY A 524 -25.40 32.94 -52.08
CA GLY A 524 -26.15 32.76 -53.33
C GLY A 524 -25.25 32.36 -54.51
N ALA A 525 -25.03 31.06 -54.73
CA ALA A 525 -24.55 30.50 -56.00
C ALA A 525 -24.82 28.98 -56.04
N ALA A 526 -25.20 28.46 -57.21
CA ALA A 526 -25.46 27.03 -57.43
C ALA A 526 -24.55 26.49 -58.54
N ALA A 527 -24.15 25.23 -58.46
CA ALA A 527 -23.53 24.51 -59.57
C ALA A 527 -23.97 23.03 -59.61
N SER A 528 -24.37 22.64 -60.80
CA SER A 528 -24.94 21.39 -61.31
C SER A 528 -24.23 20.06 -60.97
N ARG A 529 -25.04 18.98 -60.93
CA ARG A 529 -24.64 17.57 -61.13
C ARG A 529 -23.90 17.38 -62.48
N PRO A 530 -23.16 16.28 -62.65
CA PRO A 530 -23.74 15.16 -63.40
C PRO A 530 -23.55 13.77 -62.77
N LEU A 531 -24.30 12.80 -63.29
CA LEU A 531 -24.22 11.37 -62.97
C LEU A 531 -23.23 10.65 -63.90
N GLY A 532 -22.53 9.64 -63.38
CA GLY A 532 -21.75 8.66 -64.15
C GLY A 532 -21.21 7.56 -63.23
N GLY A 533 -21.50 6.29 -63.54
CA GLY A 533 -20.95 5.12 -62.82
C GLY A 533 -19.65 4.61 -63.47
N PRO A 534 -19.31 3.31 -63.41
CA PRO A 534 -19.93 2.21 -62.63
C PRO A 534 -18.92 1.33 -61.85
N GLY A 535 -19.43 0.38 -61.06
CA GLY A 535 -18.84 -0.96 -60.86
C GLY A 535 -17.44 -1.10 -60.20
N ALA A 536 -17.43 -1.49 -58.93
CA ALA A 536 -16.33 -2.27 -58.35
C ALA A 536 -16.88 -3.37 -57.43
N SER A 537 -16.49 -4.62 -57.69
CA SER A 537 -17.01 -5.83 -57.06
C SER A 537 -16.61 -5.93 -55.59
N ARG A 538 -17.57 -6.22 -54.70
CA ARG A 538 -17.31 -6.55 -53.29
C ARG A 538 -17.00 -8.04 -53.18
N PRO A 539 -15.79 -8.48 -52.78
CA PRO A 539 -15.52 -9.90 -52.58
C PRO A 539 -16.34 -10.44 -51.40
N ALA A 540 -16.93 -11.62 -51.57
CA ALA A 540 -17.65 -12.30 -50.50
C ALA A 540 -16.66 -12.77 -49.42
N ALA A 541 -17.07 -12.67 -48.15
CA ALA A 541 -16.32 -13.24 -47.05
C ALA A 541 -16.34 -14.78 -47.15
N GLN A 542 -15.18 -15.41 -47.27
CA GLN A 542 -15.06 -16.85 -47.13
C GLN A 542 -15.16 -17.23 -45.63
N PRO A 543 -15.87 -18.31 -45.27
CA PRO A 543 -15.91 -18.80 -43.90
C PRO A 543 -14.57 -19.47 -43.53
N SER A 544 -13.95 -19.02 -42.45
CA SER A 544 -12.71 -19.59 -41.92
C SER A 544 -12.90 -21.04 -41.49
N GLY A 545 -12.16 -21.97 -42.11
CA GLY A 545 -12.07 -23.35 -41.65
C GLY A 545 -11.34 -23.48 -40.30
N PRO A 546 -11.49 -24.61 -39.60
CA PRO A 546 -10.89 -24.83 -38.29
C PRO A 546 -9.35 -24.87 -38.35
N VAL A 547 -8.71 -24.13 -37.44
CA VAL A 547 -7.26 -24.12 -37.26
C VAL A 547 -6.81 -25.44 -36.64
N PRO A 548 -5.84 -26.18 -37.22
CA PRO A 548 -5.30 -27.38 -36.59
C PRO A 548 -4.46 -27.02 -35.35
N PRO A 549 -4.45 -27.87 -34.31
CA PRO A 549 -3.65 -27.60 -33.10
C PRO A 549 -2.14 -27.65 -33.40
N PRO A 550 -1.32 -26.87 -32.67
CA PRO A 550 0.12 -26.85 -32.89
C PRO A 550 0.78 -28.19 -32.53
N SER A 551 1.57 -28.71 -33.47
CA SER A 551 2.37 -29.92 -33.27
C SER A 551 3.37 -29.76 -32.13
N ALA A 552 3.50 -30.78 -31.28
CA ALA A 552 4.52 -30.81 -30.23
C ALA A 552 5.95 -30.86 -30.83
N PRO A 553 6.93 -30.17 -30.22
CA PRO A 553 8.31 -30.20 -30.71
C PRO A 553 8.99 -31.55 -30.44
N SER A 554 9.55 -32.16 -31.48
CA SER A 554 10.37 -33.38 -31.36
C SER A 554 11.66 -33.13 -30.58
N PRO A 555 12.09 -34.05 -29.70
CA PRO A 555 13.36 -33.92 -28.99
C PRO A 555 14.54 -34.42 -29.84
N GLY A 556 15.54 -33.57 -30.08
CA GLY A 556 16.85 -34.03 -30.55
C GLY A 556 17.64 -33.03 -31.40
N SER A 557 18.66 -32.42 -30.79
CA SER A 557 19.97 -32.12 -31.41
C SER A 557 20.91 -31.55 -30.35
N SER A 558 22.00 -32.26 -30.07
CA SER A 558 23.04 -31.82 -29.12
C SER A 558 23.82 -30.62 -29.68
N PRO A 559 24.26 -29.65 -28.85
CA PRO A 559 25.10 -28.55 -29.30
C PRO A 559 26.53 -29.02 -29.64
N PRO A 560 27.19 -28.42 -30.64
CA PRO A 560 28.59 -28.71 -30.95
C PRO A 560 29.54 -28.13 -29.88
N ALA A 561 30.70 -28.77 -29.73
CA ALA A 561 31.71 -28.40 -28.73
C ALA A 561 32.31 -27.01 -28.99
N GLN A 562 32.49 -26.22 -27.93
CA GLN A 562 33.15 -24.93 -27.99
C GLN A 562 34.67 -25.10 -28.18
N ALA A 563 35.24 -24.43 -29.18
CA ALA A 563 36.68 -24.34 -29.37
C ALA A 563 37.32 -23.45 -28.29
N GLY A 564 38.50 -23.84 -27.82
CA GLY A 564 39.22 -23.15 -26.73
C GLY A 564 39.76 -21.77 -27.11
N PRO A 565 40.14 -20.94 -26.11
CA PRO A 565 40.57 -19.57 -26.33
C PRO A 565 41.96 -19.47 -26.96
N ARG A 566 42.12 -18.56 -27.93
CA ARG A 566 43.44 -18.12 -28.41
C ARG A 566 44.10 -17.15 -27.42
N PRO A 567 45.44 -17.13 -27.31
CA PRO A 567 46.15 -16.20 -26.44
C PRO A 567 46.17 -14.77 -26.99
N ALA A 568 46.19 -13.78 -26.09
CA ALA A 568 46.35 -12.37 -26.41
C ALA A 568 47.84 -11.99 -26.66
N PRO A 569 48.14 -10.98 -27.50
CA PRO A 569 49.51 -10.56 -27.77
C PRO A 569 50.12 -9.73 -26.62
N ALA A 570 51.44 -9.81 -26.48
CA ALA A 570 52.20 -9.04 -25.49
C ALA A 570 52.31 -7.56 -25.89
N GLY A 571 52.17 -6.66 -24.91
CA GLY A 571 52.35 -5.21 -25.05
C GLY A 571 53.03 -4.61 -23.82
N ALA A 572 54.04 -3.78 -24.05
CA ALA A 572 55.02 -3.27 -23.10
C ALA A 572 54.48 -2.76 -21.74
N ALA A 573 55.17 -3.11 -20.66
CA ALA A 573 55.01 -2.51 -19.34
C ALA A 573 56.18 -1.56 -19.03
N VAL A 574 55.87 -0.30 -18.71
CA VAL A 574 56.81 0.66 -18.12
C VAL A 574 56.97 0.34 -16.63
N GLY A 575 58.20 0.42 -16.12
CA GLY A 575 58.52 0.01 -14.75
C GLY A 575 58.08 1.02 -13.67
N GLY A 576 57.50 0.51 -12.59
CA GLY A 576 57.25 1.25 -11.35
C GLY A 576 57.03 0.27 -10.19
N ARG A 577 57.96 0.23 -9.24
CA ARG A 577 57.97 -0.74 -8.11
C ARG A 577 57.81 0.01 -6.78
N PRO A 578 56.92 -0.47 -5.89
CA PRO A 578 57.27 -0.53 -4.47
C PRO A 578 57.04 -1.94 -3.88
N PRO A 579 57.56 -2.24 -2.66
CA PRO A 579 57.66 -3.60 -2.14
C PRO A 579 56.62 -3.97 -1.08
N GLY A 580 56.40 -5.29 -0.92
CA GLY A 580 56.07 -5.89 0.38
C GLY A 580 54.70 -6.55 0.52
N ALA A 581 54.67 -7.89 0.44
CA ALA A 581 53.85 -8.74 1.33
C ALA A 581 54.30 -10.20 1.26
N SER A 582 54.38 -10.82 2.43
CA SER A 582 54.90 -12.15 2.75
C SER A 582 54.38 -13.32 1.91
N ALA A 583 55.27 -14.30 1.68
CA ALA A 583 54.91 -15.62 1.15
C ALA A 583 54.07 -16.44 2.15
N VAL A 584 53.05 -17.14 1.64
CA VAL A 584 52.37 -18.24 2.34
C VAL A 584 52.48 -19.50 1.47
N ARG A 585 52.95 -20.60 2.08
CA ARG A 585 53.06 -21.91 1.42
C ARG A 585 51.66 -22.50 1.12
N PRO A 586 51.46 -23.17 -0.02
CA PRO A 586 50.29 -24.02 -0.22
C PRO A 586 50.47 -25.37 0.49
N GLY A 587 49.39 -25.94 1.02
CA GLY A 587 49.38 -27.29 1.58
C GLY A 587 47.98 -27.86 1.71
N GLY A 588 47.84 -29.16 1.47
CA GLY A 588 46.67 -29.94 1.88
C GLY A 588 45.53 -30.10 0.86
N SER A 589 45.79 -30.81 -0.24
CA SER A 589 44.71 -31.47 -1.00
C SER A 589 44.26 -32.74 -0.24
N GLY A 590 43.01 -32.74 0.23
CA GLY A 590 42.34 -33.91 0.84
C GLY A 590 41.10 -34.33 0.04
N PRO A 591 40.76 -35.62 -0.04
CA PRO A 591 39.72 -36.12 -0.94
C PRO A 591 38.29 -35.86 -0.42
N VAL A 592 37.40 -35.53 -1.35
CA VAL A 592 35.95 -35.40 -1.12
C VAL A 592 35.27 -36.76 -1.34
N PRO A 593 34.39 -37.24 -0.43
CA PRO A 593 33.63 -38.47 -0.65
C PRO A 593 32.43 -38.26 -1.57
N SER A 594 32.23 -39.21 -2.50
CA SER A 594 31.10 -39.22 -3.45
C SER A 594 29.74 -39.45 -2.77
N PRO A 595 28.65 -38.82 -3.24
CA PRO A 595 27.30 -39.14 -2.80
C PRO A 595 26.74 -40.39 -3.50
N SER A 596 26.19 -41.32 -2.73
CA SER A 596 25.52 -42.53 -3.21
C SER A 596 24.20 -42.22 -3.93
N GLY A 597 23.87 -43.01 -4.96
CA GLY A 597 22.70 -42.81 -5.83
C GLY A 597 21.34 -43.20 -5.21
N PRO A 598 20.22 -42.88 -5.91
CA PRO A 598 18.86 -43.10 -5.42
C PRO A 598 18.38 -44.55 -5.59
N GLY A 599 17.66 -45.05 -4.60
CA GLY A 599 16.98 -46.37 -4.65
C GLY A 599 15.65 -46.34 -5.42
N PRO A 600 15.15 -47.49 -5.92
CA PRO A 600 13.97 -47.56 -6.78
C PRO A 600 12.64 -47.48 -6.00
N VAL A 601 11.69 -46.73 -6.57
CA VAL A 601 10.30 -46.65 -6.09
C VAL A 601 9.49 -47.86 -6.59
N ARG A 602 8.77 -48.54 -5.69
CA ARG A 602 7.79 -49.59 -6.06
C ARG A 602 6.44 -48.98 -6.42
N THR A 603 5.89 -49.38 -7.56
CA THR A 603 4.48 -49.19 -7.94
C THR A 603 3.59 -50.33 -7.40
N PRO A 604 2.34 -50.06 -6.99
CA PRO A 604 1.30 -51.09 -6.84
C PRO A 604 0.58 -51.35 -8.17
N ALA A 605 0.16 -52.59 -8.40
CA ALA A 605 -0.42 -53.06 -9.65
C ALA A 605 -1.94 -52.82 -9.78
N SER A 606 -2.42 -52.83 -11.02
CA SER A 606 -3.83 -52.78 -11.40
C SER A 606 -4.50 -54.16 -11.34
N GLY A 607 -5.81 -54.21 -11.05
CA GLY A 607 -6.65 -55.41 -11.17
C GLY A 607 -8.13 -55.03 -11.40
N PRO A 608 -8.95 -55.85 -12.10
CA PRO A 608 -10.03 -55.30 -12.94
C PRO A 608 -11.48 -55.78 -12.65
N ALA A 609 -12.42 -55.05 -13.25
CA ALA A 609 -13.78 -55.43 -13.70
C ALA A 609 -14.86 -55.88 -12.68
N GLY A 610 -16.05 -55.27 -12.80
CA GLY A 610 -17.35 -55.77 -12.27
C GLY A 610 -18.15 -56.50 -13.37
N PRO A 611 -19.49 -56.32 -13.52
CA PRO A 611 -20.46 -55.57 -12.72
C PRO A 611 -21.46 -56.59 -12.07
N PRO A 612 -22.82 -56.67 -12.25
CA PRO A 612 -23.83 -55.85 -12.95
C PRO A 612 -24.68 -54.97 -11.98
N SER A 613 -25.91 -54.61 -12.38
CA SER A 613 -26.80 -53.60 -11.74
C SER A 613 -28.21 -54.14 -11.41
N SER A 614 -28.87 -53.54 -10.41
CA SER A 614 -30.33 -53.44 -10.20
C SER A 614 -30.57 -52.60 -8.93
N ALA A 615 -31.66 -51.86 -8.70
CA ALA A 615 -32.71 -51.26 -9.53
C ALA A 615 -33.39 -50.16 -8.67
N SER A 616 -33.98 -49.12 -9.27
CA SER A 616 -34.56 -48.00 -8.51
C SER A 616 -35.96 -48.30 -7.95
N GLY A 617 -36.25 -47.85 -6.72
CA GLY A 617 -37.60 -47.91 -6.13
C GLY A 617 -37.78 -46.88 -4.99
N PRO A 618 -38.87 -46.08 -4.97
CA PRO A 618 -39.08 -45.05 -3.94
C PRO A 618 -39.90 -45.59 -2.74
N GLY A 619 -39.45 -45.31 -1.50
CA GLY A 619 -40.09 -45.85 -0.29
C GLY A 619 -39.91 -45.00 0.97
N ARG A 620 -40.97 -44.25 1.31
CA ARG A 620 -41.47 -43.73 2.61
C ARG A 620 -40.62 -43.94 3.91
N PRO A 621 -40.49 -42.91 4.79
CA PRO A 621 -39.67 -42.98 6.00
C PRO A 621 -40.36 -43.69 7.20
N PRO A 622 -39.58 -44.27 8.13
CA PRO A 622 -40.07 -44.66 9.46
C PRO A 622 -39.54 -43.77 10.61
N ALA A 623 -40.49 -43.31 11.42
CA ALA A 623 -40.49 -43.12 12.88
C ALA A 623 -39.20 -42.74 13.67
N SER A 624 -39.33 -41.68 14.47
CA SER A 624 -38.44 -41.32 15.57
C SER A 624 -38.72 -42.12 16.85
N ALA A 625 -37.66 -42.57 17.56
CA ALA A 625 -37.59 -42.77 19.03
C ALA A 625 -36.22 -43.42 19.41
N PRO A 626 -35.81 -43.45 20.69
CA PRO A 626 -35.74 -42.34 21.64
C PRO A 626 -34.30 -42.15 22.18
N ALA A 627 -34.01 -41.03 22.84
CA ALA A 627 -32.72 -40.79 23.47
C ALA A 627 -32.64 -41.39 24.89
N THR A 628 -31.48 -41.96 25.24
CA THR A 628 -31.12 -42.36 26.62
C THR A 628 -29.96 -41.47 27.12
N PRO A 629 -30.03 -40.88 28.32
CA PRO A 629 -29.03 -39.92 28.80
C PRO A 629 -27.87 -40.57 29.57
N GLY A 630 -26.66 -40.00 29.46
CA GLY A 630 -25.53 -40.38 30.31
C GLY A 630 -24.25 -39.57 30.08
N GLY A 631 -23.65 -39.05 31.15
CA GLY A 631 -22.29 -38.49 31.16
C GLY A 631 -22.16 -37.02 30.75
N GLY A 632 -22.01 -36.11 31.72
CA GLY A 632 -21.91 -34.67 31.46
C GLY A 632 -20.49 -34.20 31.08
N ALA A 633 -20.38 -33.47 29.97
CA ALA A 633 -19.27 -32.58 29.69
C ALA A 633 -19.81 -31.14 29.56
N ARG A 634 -19.24 -30.18 30.29
CA ARG A 634 -19.60 -28.76 30.12
C ARG A 634 -19.11 -28.32 28.74
N THR A 635 -20.04 -28.02 27.83
CA THR A 635 -19.74 -27.52 26.49
C THR A 635 -18.92 -26.23 26.57
N ARG A 636 -17.65 -26.29 26.17
CA ARG A 636 -16.78 -25.12 26.08
C ARG A 636 -17.15 -24.35 24.82
N ASN A 637 -17.94 -23.29 24.99
CA ASN A 637 -18.43 -22.45 23.89
C ASN A 637 -17.34 -21.63 23.15
N PHE A 638 -16.06 -21.80 23.50
CA PHE A 638 -14.93 -21.02 22.99
C PHE A 638 -13.66 -21.88 22.86
N CYS A 639 -12.89 -21.64 21.80
CA CYS A 639 -11.61 -22.26 21.52
C CYS A 639 -10.57 -21.79 22.54
N THR A 640 -9.96 -22.72 23.26
CA THR A 640 -8.93 -22.43 24.26
C THR A 640 -7.64 -21.86 23.66
N THR A 641 -7.42 -22.00 22.35
CA THR A 641 -6.21 -21.55 21.65
C THR A 641 -6.28 -20.10 21.14
N CYS A 642 -7.46 -19.64 20.67
CA CYS A 642 -7.62 -18.30 20.10
C CYS A 642 -8.79 -17.48 20.70
N GLY A 643 -9.60 -18.07 21.58
CA GLY A 643 -10.80 -17.45 22.16
C GLY A 643 -12.03 -17.39 21.24
N GLY A 644 -11.93 -17.79 19.97
CA GLY A 644 -13.05 -17.79 19.03
C GLY A 644 -14.18 -18.75 19.46
N ARG A 645 -15.45 -18.39 19.24
CA ARG A 645 -16.59 -19.27 19.60
C ARG A 645 -16.55 -20.60 18.86
N LEU A 646 -17.07 -21.63 19.51
CA LEU A 646 -17.23 -22.98 18.97
C LEU A 646 -18.70 -23.36 18.88
N THR A 647 -19.08 -23.97 17.77
CA THR A 647 -20.41 -24.51 17.50
C THR A 647 -20.48 -25.96 18.00
N PRO A 648 -21.61 -26.44 18.57
CA PRO A 648 -21.71 -27.82 19.00
C PRO A 648 -21.47 -28.81 17.85
N GLY A 649 -20.41 -29.63 17.96
CA GLY A 649 -19.98 -30.58 16.94
C GLY A 649 -18.74 -30.18 16.13
N ASP A 650 -18.25 -28.94 16.27
CA ASP A 650 -17.02 -28.49 15.61
C ASP A 650 -15.81 -29.31 16.07
N ARG A 651 -15.20 -30.08 15.17
CA ARG A 651 -13.93 -30.79 15.43
C ARG A 651 -12.70 -29.90 15.28
N PHE A 652 -12.85 -28.76 14.60
CA PHE A 652 -11.82 -27.74 14.39
C PHE A 652 -12.45 -26.36 14.57
N CYS A 653 -11.73 -25.44 15.19
CA CYS A 653 -12.15 -24.06 15.34
C CYS A 653 -12.16 -23.38 13.96
N GLY A 654 -13.35 -23.02 13.45
CA GLY A 654 -13.51 -22.32 12.17
C GLY A 654 -12.84 -20.93 12.09
N TRP A 655 -12.20 -20.47 13.17
CA TRP A 655 -11.52 -19.17 13.25
C TRP A 655 -9.99 -19.25 13.14
N CYS A 656 -9.36 -20.32 13.67
CA CYS A 656 -7.90 -20.51 13.60
C CYS A 656 -7.47 -21.88 13.05
N GLY A 657 -8.41 -22.72 12.64
CA GLY A 657 -8.18 -24.07 12.09
C GLY A 657 -7.72 -25.12 13.10
N GLN A 658 -7.48 -24.76 14.37
CA GLN A 658 -6.97 -25.70 15.38
C GLN A 658 -8.04 -26.70 15.84
N PRO A 659 -7.70 -27.97 16.08
CA PRO A 659 -8.64 -28.97 16.57
C PRO A 659 -9.25 -28.58 17.92
N VAL A 660 -10.51 -28.92 18.11
CA VAL A 660 -11.26 -28.72 19.36
C VAL A 660 -11.14 -29.98 20.22
N ALA A 661 -10.72 -29.82 21.47
CA ALA A 661 -10.51 -30.88 22.45
C ALA A 661 -11.53 -30.85 23.60
#